data_AF-G0N7L8-F1
#
_entry.id   AF-G0N7L8-F1
#
_cell.length_a   1.000
_cell.length_b   1.000
_cell.length_c   1.000
_cell.angle_alpha   90.00
_cell.angle_beta   90.00
_cell.angle_gamma   90.00
#
_symmetry.space_group_name_H-M   'P 1'
#
loop_
_entity.id
_entity.type
_entity.pdbx_description
1 polymer ?
#
loop_
_entity_poly.entity_id
_entity_poly.type
_entity_poly.pdbx_seq_one_letter_code
_entity_poly.pdbx_strand_id
1 'polypeptide(L)'
;MSSLIRYIRSKFTHEPEEHAIEQYAVFDSGDRGGFPSDVITFDYCNGCIVVGTQNGDVIFYGSHGASWSINLSEDTEHKTKIECIFMVSSNIALVLCNGPMILPLHIKDGIITKKEENRFSDSPKYKWSTAHVQKLSDDAHALIFCINNTIYRIKSKTIKLEVLINKEDFEKWLPEDSELSSITTFPEKSNVIMLISDNGNIGVFNESNYVMTTVLKNFEDEAIQKLCWSSEKKKNVAYGISCNNLYTKWEFSLSKDCHITATEIDVCSSNQFGPYPCHQIRHFKVCPSVSKTSDNFLVYQGGKSSGKYDDRDLVSICHDDTVEKLELSSEIVGIVAIDGSYESSKKNGVILICTKCEIVGIDLETEALNMMQPKYFLSINNSTPTTHTKAIEIEENVWSRLEAASKSYWESNHMSTRDWPLYFQKKIVNDANHQRSAYRQVYISGHSNGNICIWASGGVAFVLLLVIKTSSEFEGVSGFDTNNDGYYNDEEEMKKPVRSVGIYDPFDDEEEMCITRLHFDPKSGIIIASNRGGYILMYELCDNARTHQTWDSIAVSCNQSSSDPRKRQLVPRKTDLQYISGYQIKLKNESELPLVFLMHPSHRVTDIAYLHKYHCLAIGSNFGVAMLDVNHGYLVFANSFNDDHLDTSVVSANQFQRFKSVKKSLRKTFRRKKKTPDSTMLIGTSVEYETHTPDKSTSQRIEEYNEEGGYMERPIEAREDLGVLDCYAENSRGTVTCLRTMRFPINDDKNVDDIIAVGLHEGNVYFYVINEHDVGIRMTFKSEQVKKISIPHKQPVINVDITNEEGYFSVSTRIVVITEEQLRIYNCQPMFKRESYKITALEGLKIKNGTVARILSKKSSNNFESFVVLVTNNGTLRIHSVQKASQFETRKFINPIDVVALNSSCLSRDGEVAYLIKSSELQRSTVNFNFRGWSCAPKS
;
A
#
# COMPACT_ATOMS: atom_id res chain seq x y z
N MET A 1 8.45 -64.38 -15.50
CA MET A 1 8.40 -63.00 -16.03
C MET A 1 8.00 -61.95 -14.99
N SER A 2 7.08 -62.19 -14.04
CA SER A 2 6.68 -61.15 -13.06
C SER A 2 7.72 -60.83 -11.98
N SER A 3 8.61 -61.77 -11.62
CA SER A 3 9.70 -61.55 -10.67
C SER A 3 10.83 -60.68 -11.24
N LEU A 4 11.16 -60.85 -12.53
CA LEU A 4 12.16 -60.05 -13.23
C LEU A 4 11.69 -58.60 -13.41
N ILE A 5 10.39 -58.38 -13.69
CA ILE A 5 9.80 -57.03 -13.76
C ILE A 5 9.74 -56.37 -12.38
N ARG A 6 9.51 -57.13 -11.29
CA ARG A 6 9.61 -56.62 -9.92
C ARG A 6 11.04 -56.27 -9.53
N TYR A 7 12.02 -57.08 -9.94
CA TYR A 7 13.45 -56.84 -9.71
C TYR A 7 13.99 -55.65 -10.50
N ILE A 8 13.54 -55.46 -11.74
CA ILE A 8 13.86 -54.27 -12.54
C ILE A 8 13.19 -53.03 -11.91
N ARG A 9 11.93 -53.10 -11.48
CA ARG A 9 11.26 -52.00 -10.76
C ARG A 9 11.94 -51.66 -9.43
N SER A 10 12.48 -52.63 -8.69
CA SER A 10 13.22 -52.38 -7.44
C SER A 10 14.66 -51.87 -7.66
N LYS A 11 15.19 -51.95 -8.89
CA LYS A 11 16.44 -51.28 -9.30
C LYS A 11 16.21 -49.88 -9.87
N PHE A 12 14.96 -49.51 -10.17
CA PHE A 12 14.53 -48.17 -10.60
C PHE A 12 13.77 -47.39 -9.52
N THR A 13 13.62 -47.93 -8.31
CA THR A 13 13.48 -47.09 -7.12
C THR A 13 14.84 -46.47 -6.85
N HIS A 14 15.14 -45.39 -7.59
CA HIS A 14 15.98 -44.35 -7.01
C HIS A 14 15.34 -44.01 -5.67
N GLU A 15 16.05 -44.29 -4.58
CA GLU A 15 15.89 -43.45 -3.39
C GLU A 15 15.92 -42.00 -3.89
N PRO A 16 14.96 -41.14 -3.50
CA PRO A 16 15.03 -39.76 -3.91
C PRO A 16 16.34 -39.23 -3.34
N GLU A 17 17.33 -39.02 -4.21
CA GLU A 17 18.42 -38.09 -3.90
C GLU A 17 17.71 -36.87 -3.33
N GLU A 18 17.99 -36.52 -2.06
CA GLU A 18 17.49 -35.30 -1.42
C GLU A 18 17.44 -34.22 -2.50
N HIS A 19 16.24 -33.77 -2.87
CA HIS A 19 16.08 -32.93 -4.05
C HIS A 19 17.03 -31.74 -3.88
N ALA A 20 17.97 -31.54 -4.81
CA ALA A 20 18.97 -30.46 -4.71
C ALA A 20 18.32 -29.13 -4.29
N ILE A 21 17.12 -28.84 -4.80
CA ILE A 21 16.28 -27.69 -4.43
C ILE A 21 16.05 -27.57 -2.91
N GLU A 22 15.74 -28.66 -2.20
CA GLU A 22 15.54 -28.67 -0.74
C GLU A 22 16.82 -28.33 0.04
N GLN A 23 18.01 -28.43 -0.57
CA GLN A 23 19.26 -28.02 0.08
C GLN A 23 19.53 -26.52 -0.05
N TYR A 24 18.84 -25.82 -0.95
CA TYR A 24 19.00 -24.39 -1.21
C TYR A 24 17.74 -23.59 -0.84
N ALA A 25 16.61 -23.91 -1.46
CA ALA A 25 15.39 -23.12 -1.35
C ALA A 25 14.69 -23.29 0.00
N VAL A 26 14.25 -22.17 0.60
CA VAL A 26 13.27 -22.15 1.67
C VAL A 26 12.24 -21.06 1.38
N PHE A 27 10.99 -21.49 1.28
CA PHE A 27 9.88 -20.56 1.22
C PHE A 27 9.61 -19.93 2.60
N ASP A 28 9.59 -18.60 2.64
CA ASP A 28 9.07 -17.80 3.75
C ASP A 28 8.13 -16.74 3.17
N SER A 29 6.94 -16.60 3.78
CA SER A 29 5.98 -15.57 3.39
C SER A 29 6.53 -14.16 3.65
N GLY A 30 7.48 -14.01 4.59
CA GLY A 30 8.22 -12.79 4.88
C GLY A 30 7.37 -11.67 5.46
N ASP A 31 7.74 -10.42 5.16
CA ASP A 31 7.21 -9.22 5.84
C ASP A 31 6.24 -8.44 4.96
N ARG A 32 5.36 -7.66 5.59
CA ARG A 32 4.46 -6.72 4.91
C ARG A 32 5.04 -5.31 4.90
N GLY A 33 4.69 -4.54 3.87
CA GLY A 33 5.05 -3.14 3.71
C GLY A 33 3.87 -2.30 3.26
N GLY A 34 3.91 -1.01 3.55
CA GLY A 34 2.77 -0.12 3.33
C GLY A 34 1.70 -0.24 4.41
N PHE A 35 0.59 0.44 4.19
CA PHE A 35 -0.52 0.53 5.12
C PHE A 35 -1.81 -0.03 4.50
N PRO A 36 -2.63 -0.80 5.23
CA PRO A 36 -3.91 -1.29 4.73
C PRO A 36 -4.88 -0.14 4.43
N SER A 37 -5.69 -0.29 3.39
CA SER A 37 -6.72 0.68 2.98
C SER A 37 -8.14 0.32 3.44
N ASP A 38 -8.27 -0.63 4.36
CA ASP A 38 -9.54 -1.16 4.90
C ASP A 38 -9.57 -1.13 6.43
N VAL A 39 -8.89 -0.15 7.04
CA VAL A 39 -8.81 0.02 8.50
C VAL A 39 -10.14 0.50 9.05
N ILE A 40 -10.57 -0.11 10.15
CA ILE A 40 -11.82 0.21 10.85
C ILE A 40 -11.62 0.60 12.32
N THR A 41 -10.51 0.22 12.91
CA THR A 41 -10.20 0.52 14.31
C THR A 41 -8.69 0.55 14.51
N PHE A 42 -8.25 1.37 15.46
CA PHE A 42 -6.85 1.66 15.71
C PHE A 42 -6.67 1.99 17.19
N ASP A 43 -5.55 1.54 17.77
CA ASP A 43 -5.15 1.91 19.12
C ASP A 43 -3.61 2.00 19.23
N TYR A 44 -3.13 2.71 20.25
CA TYR A 44 -1.71 2.89 20.55
C TYR A 44 -1.43 2.67 22.03
N CYS A 45 -0.40 1.88 22.32
CA CYS A 45 0.07 1.69 23.69
C CYS A 45 1.58 1.39 23.71
N ASN A 46 2.32 2.12 24.55
CA ASN A 46 3.75 1.89 24.84
C ASN A 46 4.62 1.63 23.60
N GLY A 47 4.50 2.49 22.59
CA GLY A 47 5.33 2.41 21.38
C GLY A 47 4.90 1.34 20.37
N CYS A 48 3.69 0.79 20.52
CA CYS A 48 3.06 -0.11 19.56
C CYS A 48 1.76 0.50 19.06
N ILE A 49 1.56 0.47 17.74
CA ILE A 49 0.27 0.73 17.10
C ILE A 49 -0.37 -0.60 16.74
N VAL A 50 -1.66 -0.76 16.99
CA VAL A 50 -2.44 -1.90 16.48
C VAL A 50 -3.59 -1.39 15.63
N VAL A 51 -3.81 -2.02 14.48
CA VAL A 51 -4.93 -1.72 13.59
C VAL A 51 -5.74 -2.97 13.31
N GLY A 52 -7.05 -2.81 13.19
CA GLY A 52 -7.98 -3.84 12.77
C GLY A 52 -8.59 -3.47 11.41
N THR A 53 -8.68 -4.45 10.53
CA THR A 53 -9.25 -4.27 9.18
C THR A 53 -10.63 -4.89 9.06
N GLN A 54 -11.41 -4.44 8.07
CA GLN A 54 -12.74 -4.98 7.76
C GLN A 54 -12.72 -6.47 7.43
N ASN A 55 -11.59 -6.99 6.91
CA ASN A 55 -11.41 -8.40 6.55
C ASN A 55 -10.94 -9.30 7.70
N GLY A 56 -10.85 -8.76 8.92
CA GLY A 56 -10.45 -9.52 10.10
C GLY A 56 -8.94 -9.68 10.26
N ASP A 57 -8.12 -8.92 9.53
CA ASP A 57 -6.68 -8.82 9.84
C ASP A 57 -6.46 -7.88 11.02
N VAL A 58 -5.61 -8.30 11.95
CA VAL A 58 -5.05 -7.46 13.02
C VAL A 58 -3.56 -7.31 12.78
N ILE A 59 -3.08 -6.07 12.72
CA ILE A 59 -1.68 -5.74 12.42
C ILE A 59 -1.09 -4.91 13.55
N PHE A 60 0.03 -5.39 14.11
CA PHE A 60 0.83 -4.70 15.11
C PHE A 60 2.02 -4.03 14.42
N TYR A 61 2.20 -2.74 14.65
CA TYR A 61 3.35 -1.95 14.20
C TYR A 61 4.25 -1.61 15.39
N GLY A 62 5.56 -1.84 15.21
CA GLY A 62 6.58 -1.54 16.21
C GLY A 62 7.73 -0.69 15.66
N SER A 63 8.89 -0.80 16.32
CA SER A 63 10.10 -0.02 16.00
C SER A 63 10.41 -0.04 14.49
N HIS A 64 10.81 1.11 13.93
CA HIS A 64 11.12 1.28 12.50
C HIS A 64 10.02 0.82 11.52
N GLY A 65 8.74 0.80 11.93
CA GLY A 65 7.63 0.38 11.06
C GLY A 65 7.50 -1.14 10.87
N ALA A 66 8.23 -1.92 11.67
CA ALA A 66 8.11 -3.36 11.71
C ALA A 66 6.65 -3.80 11.93
N SER A 67 6.12 -4.68 11.08
CA SER A 67 4.74 -5.14 11.18
C SER A 67 4.60 -6.65 11.42
N TRP A 68 3.67 -7.04 12.28
CA TRP A 68 3.23 -8.42 12.49
C TRP A 68 1.72 -8.53 12.31
N SER A 69 1.24 -9.46 11.50
CA SER A 69 -0.18 -9.59 11.17
C SER A 69 -0.73 -10.98 11.46
N ILE A 70 -1.98 -11.06 11.91
CA ILE A 70 -2.76 -12.30 12.01
C ILE A 70 -4.14 -12.09 11.39
N ASN A 71 -4.64 -13.05 10.61
CA ASN A 71 -6.02 -13.05 10.15
C ASN A 71 -6.89 -13.87 11.12
N LEU A 72 -7.99 -13.29 11.59
CA LEU A 72 -8.89 -13.91 12.57
C LEU A 72 -9.97 -14.81 11.93
N SER A 73 -10.14 -14.76 10.62
CA SER A 73 -11.08 -15.59 9.88
C SER A 73 -10.36 -16.87 9.44
N GLU A 74 -10.52 -17.93 10.22
CA GLU A 74 -9.91 -19.25 9.91
C GLU A 74 -10.59 -19.93 8.70
N ASP A 75 -11.86 -19.60 8.42
CA ASP A 75 -12.66 -20.14 7.32
C ASP A 75 -13.23 -19.06 6.38
N THR A 76 -13.34 -19.38 5.08
CA THR A 76 -13.88 -18.48 4.05
C THR A 76 -15.38 -18.19 4.19
N GLU A 77 -16.13 -19.02 4.93
CA GLU A 77 -17.59 -18.93 5.05
C GLU A 77 -18.07 -18.03 6.20
N HIS A 78 -17.27 -17.90 7.27
CA HIS A 78 -17.61 -17.07 8.44
C HIS A 78 -16.50 -16.06 8.73
N LYS A 79 -16.60 -14.88 8.12
CA LYS A 79 -15.67 -13.77 8.40
C LYS A 79 -15.93 -13.19 9.78
N THR A 80 -14.93 -13.27 10.65
CA THR A 80 -14.92 -12.56 11.94
C THR A 80 -14.82 -11.06 11.66
N LYS A 81 -15.89 -10.31 11.95
CA LYS A 81 -15.90 -8.85 11.81
C LYS A 81 -15.38 -8.21 13.09
N ILE A 82 -14.31 -7.45 12.97
CA ILE A 82 -13.76 -6.63 14.06
C ILE A 82 -14.66 -5.39 14.23
N GLU A 83 -14.87 -4.92 15.45
CA GLU A 83 -15.55 -3.65 15.74
C GLU A 83 -14.61 -2.67 16.45
N CYS A 84 -13.89 -3.12 17.48
CA CYS A 84 -12.93 -2.31 18.22
C CYS A 84 -11.69 -3.12 18.61
N ILE A 85 -10.55 -2.46 18.79
CA ILE A 85 -9.35 -3.05 19.37
C ILE A 85 -8.84 -2.17 20.51
N PHE A 86 -8.47 -2.81 21.61
CA PHE A 86 -7.86 -2.13 22.75
C PHE A 86 -6.57 -2.82 23.19
N MET A 87 -5.49 -2.06 23.32
CA MET A 87 -4.23 -2.52 23.90
C MET A 87 -4.29 -2.38 25.42
N VAL A 88 -4.26 -3.50 26.14
CA VAL A 88 -4.29 -3.54 27.61
C VAL A 88 -2.91 -3.75 28.24
N SER A 89 -1.91 -4.02 27.41
CA SER A 89 -0.49 -3.94 27.74
C SER A 89 0.30 -3.83 26.44
N SER A 90 1.61 -3.62 26.52
CA SER A 90 2.47 -3.59 25.33
C SER A 90 2.42 -4.89 24.50
N ASN A 91 2.01 -6.02 25.10
CA ASN A 91 2.03 -7.34 24.46
C ASN A 91 0.63 -7.95 24.28
N ILE A 92 -0.44 -7.30 24.74
CA ILE A 92 -1.79 -7.88 24.74
C ILE A 92 -2.78 -6.89 24.14
N ALA A 93 -3.41 -7.31 23.04
CA ALA A 93 -4.57 -6.65 22.46
C ALA A 93 -5.85 -7.46 22.75
N LEU A 94 -6.94 -6.77 23.05
CA LEU A 94 -8.28 -7.35 23.11
C LEU A 94 -9.06 -6.88 21.89
N VAL A 95 -9.46 -7.82 21.05
CA VAL A 95 -10.22 -7.55 19.82
C VAL A 95 -11.70 -7.81 20.10
N LEU A 96 -12.53 -6.78 20.00
CA LEU A 96 -13.98 -6.88 20.13
C LEU A 96 -14.56 -7.15 18.75
N CYS A 97 -15.24 -8.29 18.61
CA CYS A 97 -15.84 -8.73 17.36
C CYS A 97 -17.36 -8.54 17.38
N ASN A 98 -17.96 -8.56 16.18
CA ASN A 98 -19.40 -8.60 15.99
C ASN A 98 -19.97 -9.95 16.48
N GLY A 99 -21.05 -9.93 17.27
CA GLY A 99 -21.63 -11.11 17.92
C GLY A 99 -20.97 -11.36 19.28
N PRO A 100 -21.31 -10.52 20.27
CA PRO A 100 -20.45 -10.03 21.34
C PRO A 100 -19.43 -11.07 21.82
N MET A 101 -18.23 -10.97 21.24
CA MET A 101 -17.10 -11.85 21.49
C MET A 101 -15.85 -11.00 21.63
N ILE A 102 -15.00 -11.33 22.60
CA ILE A 102 -13.67 -10.74 22.76
C ILE A 102 -12.63 -11.80 22.48
N LEU A 103 -11.71 -11.49 21.57
CA LEU A 103 -10.56 -12.33 21.26
C LEU A 103 -9.26 -11.69 21.78
N PRO A 104 -8.62 -12.29 22.81
CA PRO A 104 -7.33 -11.81 23.28
C PRO A 104 -6.21 -12.29 22.35
N LEU A 105 -5.38 -11.36 21.89
CA LEU A 105 -4.17 -11.61 21.12
C LEU A 105 -2.95 -11.25 21.96
N HIS A 106 -2.00 -12.18 22.04
CA HIS A 106 -0.74 -11.97 22.75
C HIS A 106 0.42 -12.04 21.77
N ILE A 107 1.18 -10.95 21.68
CA ILE A 107 2.37 -10.83 20.83
C ILE A 107 3.64 -10.88 21.70
N LYS A 108 4.52 -11.84 21.41
CA LYS A 108 5.80 -12.00 22.10
C LYS A 108 6.85 -12.56 21.15
N ASP A 109 8.05 -11.98 21.19
CA ASP A 109 9.19 -12.42 20.38
C ASP A 109 8.86 -12.50 18.87
N GLY A 110 8.10 -11.52 18.35
CA GLY A 110 7.66 -11.46 16.96
C GLY A 110 6.54 -12.44 16.57
N ILE A 111 5.98 -13.20 17.52
CA ILE A 111 4.93 -14.19 17.26
C ILE A 111 3.62 -13.75 17.91
N ILE A 112 2.55 -13.71 17.11
CA ILE A 112 1.18 -13.46 17.58
C ILE A 112 0.51 -14.78 17.92
N THR A 113 -0.07 -14.86 19.11
CA THR A 113 -0.79 -16.04 19.61
C THR A 113 -2.23 -15.67 19.97
N LYS A 114 -3.18 -16.41 19.38
CA LYS A 114 -4.61 -16.34 19.71
C LYS A 114 -4.85 -17.05 21.05
N LYS A 115 -5.50 -16.38 22.00
CA LYS A 115 -5.94 -16.97 23.27
C LYS A 115 -7.41 -17.40 23.18
N GLU A 116 -7.88 -18.03 24.25
CA GLU A 116 -9.27 -18.46 24.38
C GLU A 116 -10.23 -17.26 24.23
N GLU A 117 -11.23 -17.43 23.37
CA GLU A 117 -12.24 -16.41 23.10
C GLU A 117 -13.26 -16.33 24.23
N ASN A 118 -13.68 -15.10 24.56
CA ASN A 118 -14.75 -14.87 25.53
C ASN A 118 -16.02 -14.50 24.78
N ARG A 119 -16.99 -15.41 24.71
CA ARG A 119 -18.29 -15.19 24.07
C ARG A 119 -19.35 -14.85 25.13
N PHE A 120 -20.06 -13.74 24.92
CA PHE A 120 -21.06 -13.24 25.89
C PHE A 120 -22.49 -13.62 25.50
N SER A 121 -22.77 -13.74 24.20
CA SER A 121 -24.07 -14.19 23.70
C SER A 121 -23.97 -14.68 22.26
N ASP A 122 -24.87 -15.59 21.91
CA ASP A 122 -25.08 -16.03 20.53
C ASP A 122 -26.07 -15.14 19.76
N SER A 123 -26.76 -14.21 20.45
CA SER A 123 -27.71 -13.30 19.83
C SER A 123 -27.01 -12.08 19.22
N PRO A 124 -27.21 -11.78 17.92
CA PRO A 124 -26.65 -10.60 17.27
C PRO A 124 -27.31 -9.29 17.71
N LYS A 125 -28.33 -9.33 18.57
CA LYS A 125 -28.99 -8.13 19.10
C LYS A 125 -28.15 -7.38 20.14
N TYR A 126 -27.18 -8.06 20.77
CA TYR A 126 -26.33 -7.45 21.78
C TYR A 126 -25.17 -6.71 21.10
N LYS A 127 -25.17 -5.38 21.23
CA LYS A 127 -24.10 -4.50 20.72
C LYS A 127 -23.20 -4.03 21.87
N TRP A 128 -21.95 -3.71 21.54
CA TRP A 128 -21.07 -2.98 22.45
C TRP A 128 -21.61 -1.57 22.65
N SER A 129 -21.70 -1.10 23.90
CA SER A 129 -22.19 0.25 24.21
C SER A 129 -21.03 1.23 24.36
N THR A 130 -20.16 0.98 25.35
CA THR A 130 -19.01 1.82 25.64
C THR A 130 -17.90 1.01 26.30
N ALA A 131 -16.66 1.44 26.12
CA ALA A 131 -15.47 0.79 26.64
C ALA A 131 -14.39 1.81 27.04
N HIS A 132 -13.60 1.47 28.05
CA HIS A 132 -12.55 2.31 28.61
C HIS A 132 -11.37 1.47 29.07
N VAL A 133 -10.14 1.95 28.84
CA VAL A 133 -8.92 1.30 29.29
C VAL A 133 -8.48 1.92 30.62
N GLN A 134 -8.61 1.14 31.70
CA GLN A 134 -8.19 1.48 33.05
C GLN A 134 -6.69 1.23 33.22
N LYS A 135 -5.91 2.27 33.58
CA LYS A 135 -4.50 2.13 33.96
C LYS A 135 -4.38 1.56 35.38
N LEU A 136 -3.86 0.34 35.54
CA LEU A 136 -3.62 -0.29 36.85
C LEU A 136 -2.18 -0.06 37.34
N SER A 137 -1.22 -0.13 36.41
CA SER A 137 0.20 0.21 36.60
C SER A 137 0.78 0.64 35.25
N ASP A 138 2.05 1.05 35.19
CA ASP A 138 2.68 1.48 33.93
C ASP A 138 2.65 0.39 32.83
N ASP A 139 2.82 -0.88 33.20
CA ASP A 139 2.83 -2.01 32.26
C ASP A 139 1.53 -2.83 32.22
N ALA A 140 0.51 -2.46 33.00
CA ALA A 140 -0.71 -3.26 33.09
C ALA A 140 -1.97 -2.38 33.12
N HIS A 141 -2.85 -2.66 32.17
CA HIS A 141 -4.16 -2.03 32.07
C HIS A 141 -5.26 -3.09 32.15
N ALA A 142 -6.49 -2.63 32.31
CA ALA A 142 -7.69 -3.46 32.20
C ALA A 142 -8.66 -2.81 31.23
N LEU A 143 -9.35 -3.62 30.44
CA LEU A 143 -10.46 -3.15 29.63
C LEU A 143 -11.74 -3.24 30.47
N ILE A 144 -12.42 -2.12 30.65
CA ILE A 144 -13.76 -2.05 31.22
C ILE A 144 -14.72 -1.79 30.07
N PHE A 145 -15.81 -2.54 29.99
CA PHE A 145 -16.78 -2.39 28.90
C PHE A 145 -18.19 -2.74 29.39
N CYS A 146 -19.18 -2.15 28.72
CA CYS A 146 -20.58 -2.41 29.01
C CYS A 146 -21.24 -3.16 27.85
N ILE A 147 -21.96 -4.23 28.19
CA ILE A 147 -22.84 -4.96 27.29
C ILE A 147 -24.15 -5.27 28.02
N ASN A 148 -25.28 -4.92 27.40
CA ASN A 148 -26.61 -5.16 27.97
C ASN A 148 -26.74 -4.68 29.43
N ASN A 149 -26.32 -3.44 29.70
CA ASN A 149 -26.37 -2.81 31.03
C ASN A 149 -25.59 -3.59 32.11
N THR A 150 -24.65 -4.44 31.72
CA THR A 150 -23.73 -5.12 32.63
C THR A 150 -22.30 -4.67 32.34
N ILE A 151 -21.58 -4.25 33.38
CA ILE A 151 -20.22 -3.75 33.26
C ILE A 151 -19.25 -4.86 33.63
N TYR A 152 -18.35 -5.15 32.70
CA TYR A 152 -17.33 -6.16 32.82
C TYR A 152 -15.94 -5.54 32.84
N ARG A 153 -14.98 -6.30 33.35
CA ARG A 153 -13.55 -5.98 33.34
C ARG A 153 -12.71 -7.18 32.94
N ILE A 154 -11.72 -6.95 32.09
CA ILE A 154 -10.67 -7.93 31.76
C ILE A 154 -9.30 -7.31 32.04
N LYS A 155 -8.57 -7.87 33.01
CA LYS A 155 -7.22 -7.43 33.38
C LYS A 155 -6.17 -8.07 32.47
N SER A 156 -5.17 -7.31 32.03
CA SER A 156 -4.12 -7.81 31.13
C SER A 156 -3.33 -9.01 31.68
N LYS A 157 -3.07 -9.05 32.99
CA LYS A 157 -2.28 -10.13 33.62
C LYS A 157 -3.01 -11.47 33.70
N THR A 158 -4.32 -11.45 33.93
CA THR A 158 -5.12 -12.67 34.13
C THR A 158 -5.87 -13.08 32.88
N ILE A 159 -6.26 -12.11 32.04
CA ILE A 159 -7.18 -12.29 30.90
C ILE A 159 -8.45 -13.03 31.34
N LYS A 160 -8.87 -12.82 32.59
CA LYS A 160 -10.10 -13.38 33.15
C LYS A 160 -11.18 -12.31 33.17
N LEU A 161 -12.37 -12.73 32.81
CA LEU A 161 -13.56 -11.91 32.88
C LEU A 161 -14.00 -11.72 34.33
N GLU A 162 -14.28 -10.49 34.70
CA GLU A 162 -14.79 -10.08 36.00
C GLU A 162 -16.06 -9.23 35.78
N VAL A 163 -17.15 -9.53 36.49
CA VAL A 163 -18.36 -8.71 36.49
C VAL A 163 -18.20 -7.65 37.59
N LEU A 164 -18.22 -6.38 37.21
CA LEU A 164 -18.12 -5.27 38.17
C LEU A 164 -19.51 -4.85 38.66
N ILE A 165 -20.45 -4.66 37.73
CA ILE A 165 -21.81 -4.22 38.03
C ILE A 165 -22.75 -5.07 37.18
N ASN A 166 -23.69 -5.75 37.84
CA ASN A 166 -24.73 -6.54 37.17
C ASN A 166 -25.87 -5.63 36.68
N LYS A 167 -26.76 -6.17 35.84
CA LYS A 167 -27.89 -5.43 35.28
C LYS A 167 -28.83 -4.85 36.34
N GLU A 168 -29.14 -5.60 37.41
CA GLU A 168 -30.05 -5.16 38.46
C GLU A 168 -29.49 -3.98 39.27
N ASP A 169 -28.18 -4.00 39.55
CA ASP A 169 -27.48 -2.93 40.26
C ASP A 169 -27.23 -1.71 39.36
N PHE A 170 -27.12 -1.93 38.06
CA PHE A 170 -27.03 -0.87 37.06
C PHE A 170 -28.37 -0.12 36.91
N GLU A 171 -29.49 -0.85 36.83
CA GLU A 171 -30.84 -0.27 36.75
C GLU A 171 -31.25 0.51 38.01
N LYS A 172 -30.66 0.19 39.18
CA LYS A 172 -30.85 1.00 40.41
C LYS A 172 -30.20 2.38 40.32
N TRP A 173 -29.17 2.53 39.48
CA TRP A 173 -28.42 3.77 39.33
C TRP A 173 -28.97 4.66 38.22
N LEU A 174 -29.34 4.07 37.09
CA LEU A 174 -29.75 4.78 35.89
C LEU A 174 -31.26 5.00 35.89
N PRO A 175 -31.76 6.23 35.73
CA PRO A 175 -33.19 6.47 35.50
C PRO A 175 -33.75 5.62 34.34
N GLU A 176 -35.01 5.18 34.44
CA GLU A 176 -35.64 4.22 33.49
C GLU A 176 -35.54 4.63 32.01
N ASP A 177 -35.38 5.93 31.71
CA ASP A 177 -35.33 6.50 30.36
C ASP A 177 -33.93 6.93 29.89
N SER A 178 -32.86 6.58 30.60
CA SER A 178 -31.49 7.02 30.26
C SER A 178 -30.57 5.89 29.83
N GLU A 179 -29.59 6.21 28.97
CA GLU A 179 -28.56 5.28 28.50
C GLU A 179 -27.16 5.68 29.00
N LEU A 180 -26.25 4.70 29.08
CA LEU A 180 -24.85 4.95 29.41
C LEU A 180 -24.10 5.52 28.22
N SER A 181 -23.58 6.74 28.37
CA SER A 181 -22.83 7.42 27.33
C SER A 181 -21.34 7.10 27.38
N SER A 182 -20.71 7.13 28.56
CA SER A 182 -19.29 6.86 28.69
C SER A 182 -18.86 6.25 30.02
N ILE A 183 -17.71 5.56 29.99
CA ILE A 183 -17.01 5.04 31.16
C ILE A 183 -15.66 5.76 31.24
N THR A 184 -15.27 6.17 32.44
CA THR A 184 -13.92 6.69 32.69
C THR A 184 -13.43 6.27 34.08
N THR A 185 -12.15 6.51 34.37
CA THR A 185 -11.54 6.19 35.66
C THR A 185 -10.85 7.43 36.20
N PHE A 186 -10.92 7.62 37.51
CA PHE A 186 -10.30 8.78 38.15
C PHE A 186 -8.76 8.69 38.06
N PRO A 187 -8.04 9.70 37.54
CA PRO A 187 -6.60 9.59 37.26
C PRO A 187 -5.73 9.28 38.49
N GLU A 188 -5.97 9.95 39.62
CA GLU A 188 -5.22 9.73 40.87
C GLU A 188 -5.55 8.42 41.57
N LYS A 189 -6.77 7.91 41.37
CA LYS A 189 -7.28 6.68 41.99
C LYS A 189 -7.97 5.84 40.93
N SER A 190 -7.19 5.12 40.15
CA SER A 190 -7.70 4.38 38.99
C SER A 190 -8.72 3.30 39.35
N ASN A 191 -8.77 2.85 40.61
CA ASN A 191 -9.80 1.94 41.13
C ASN A 191 -11.20 2.57 41.23
N VAL A 192 -11.30 3.89 41.16
CA VAL A 192 -12.57 4.63 41.12
C VAL A 192 -13.02 4.76 39.67
N ILE A 193 -14.14 4.11 39.36
CA ILE A 193 -14.76 4.08 38.03
C ILE A 193 -15.93 5.06 38.04
N MET A 194 -16.03 5.85 36.98
CA MET A 194 -17.12 6.81 36.77
C MET A 194 -17.92 6.37 35.55
N LEU A 195 -19.22 6.23 35.74
CA LEU A 195 -20.20 5.90 34.70
C LEU A 195 -21.00 7.16 34.42
N ILE A 196 -21.06 7.58 33.16
CA ILE A 196 -21.72 8.83 32.77
C ILE A 196 -22.86 8.49 31.83
N SER A 197 -24.08 8.88 32.21
CA SER A 197 -25.26 8.74 31.37
C SER A 197 -25.44 9.91 30.41
N ASP A 198 -26.30 9.71 29.42
CA ASP A 198 -26.72 10.72 28.44
C ASP A 198 -27.29 12.03 29.05
N ASN A 199 -27.96 11.92 30.20
CA ASN A 199 -28.53 13.04 30.97
C ASN A 199 -27.55 13.65 32.00
N GLY A 200 -26.28 13.23 31.99
CA GLY A 200 -25.22 13.81 32.81
C GLY A 200 -25.15 13.27 34.24
N ASN A 201 -25.94 12.26 34.61
CA ASN A 201 -25.79 11.58 35.89
C ASN A 201 -24.47 10.79 35.90
N ILE A 202 -23.72 10.93 36.99
CA ILE A 202 -22.49 10.20 37.23
C ILE A 202 -22.69 9.20 38.36
N GLY A 203 -22.43 7.94 38.05
CA GLY A 203 -22.29 6.86 39.01
C GLY A 203 -20.84 6.63 39.34
N VAL A 204 -20.46 6.86 40.60
CA VAL A 204 -19.10 6.61 41.08
C VAL A 204 -19.06 5.24 41.74
N PHE A 205 -18.23 4.34 41.21
CA PHE A 205 -18.06 2.98 41.70
C PHE A 205 -16.63 2.76 42.20
N ASN A 206 -16.50 2.16 43.38
CA ASN A 206 -15.24 1.69 43.94
C ASN A 206 -15.47 0.27 44.45
N GLU A 207 -14.56 -0.67 44.16
CA GLU A 207 -14.72 -2.13 44.40
C GLU A 207 -15.18 -2.52 45.82
N SER A 208 -15.04 -1.61 46.80
CA SER A 208 -15.42 -1.84 48.20
C SER A 208 -16.78 -1.24 48.62
N ASN A 209 -17.36 -0.27 47.91
CA ASN A 209 -18.55 0.48 48.35
C ASN A 209 -19.45 0.95 47.18
N TYR A 210 -20.76 0.91 47.43
CA TYR A 210 -21.84 1.23 46.50
C TYR A 210 -21.99 2.72 46.16
N VAL A 211 -22.68 2.92 45.03
CA VAL A 211 -22.85 4.07 44.15
C VAL A 211 -23.29 5.38 44.83
N MET A 212 -22.48 6.44 44.67
CA MET A 212 -22.90 7.82 44.90
C MET A 212 -23.22 8.48 43.57
N THR A 213 -24.34 9.22 43.50
CA THR A 213 -24.78 9.95 42.31
C THR A 213 -24.51 11.45 42.43
N THR A 214 -24.06 12.05 41.33
CA THR A 214 -23.95 13.50 41.16
C THR A 214 -24.30 13.81 39.71
N VAL A 215 -24.85 14.99 39.45
CA VAL A 215 -25.21 15.41 38.09
C VAL A 215 -24.15 16.39 37.60
N LEU A 216 -23.59 16.15 36.42
CA LEU A 216 -22.72 17.10 35.72
C LEU A 216 -23.50 17.81 34.62
N LYS A 217 -23.72 19.10 34.84
CA LYS A 217 -24.23 20.01 33.82
C LYS A 217 -23.42 21.29 33.80
N ASN A 218 -23.10 21.79 32.61
CA ASN A 218 -22.38 23.06 32.47
C ASN A 218 -23.24 24.27 32.90
N PHE A 219 -22.67 25.47 32.85
CA PHE A 219 -23.38 26.72 33.15
C PHE A 219 -24.63 26.96 32.28
N GLU A 220 -24.72 26.34 31.10
CA GLU A 220 -25.88 26.40 30.20
C GLU A 220 -26.94 25.31 30.48
N ASP A 221 -26.80 24.57 31.60
CA ASP A 221 -27.65 23.43 32.00
C ASP A 221 -27.61 22.23 31.04
N GLU A 222 -26.56 22.14 30.21
CA GLU A 222 -26.35 21.02 29.29
C GLU A 222 -25.65 19.85 30.00
N ALA A 223 -26.18 18.64 29.80
CA ALA A 223 -25.63 17.41 30.37
C ALA A 223 -24.25 17.09 29.79
N ILE A 224 -23.26 16.83 30.65
CA ILE A 224 -21.94 16.34 30.25
C ILE A 224 -21.99 14.83 30.04
N GLN A 225 -21.69 14.39 28.82
CA GLN A 225 -21.81 13.00 28.38
C GLN A 225 -20.48 12.24 28.37
N LYS A 226 -19.35 12.96 28.22
CA LYS A 226 -18.00 12.37 28.15
C LYS A 226 -16.98 13.26 28.82
N LEU A 227 -16.03 12.64 29.52
CA LEU A 227 -14.90 13.32 30.16
C LEU A 227 -13.57 12.89 29.52
N CYS A 228 -12.74 13.87 29.18
CA CYS A 228 -11.37 13.66 28.72
C CYS A 228 -10.39 14.27 29.72
N TRP A 229 -9.70 13.42 30.48
CA TRP A 229 -8.78 13.85 31.53
C TRP A 229 -7.52 14.52 30.97
N SER A 230 -7.11 15.59 31.64
CA SER A 230 -5.83 16.26 31.44
C SER A 230 -4.78 15.69 32.40
N SER A 231 -3.52 15.67 31.97
CA SER A 231 -2.39 15.18 32.78
C SER A 231 -1.70 16.31 33.57
N GLU A 232 -2.43 17.38 33.90
CA GLU A 232 -1.94 18.53 34.67
C GLU A 232 -1.50 18.12 36.09
N LYS A 233 -0.25 18.37 36.44
CA LYS A 233 0.45 17.80 37.63
C LYS A 233 -0.08 18.24 39.02
N LYS A 234 -1.17 18.99 39.10
CA LYS A 234 -1.61 19.62 40.37
C LYS A 234 -3.12 19.64 40.63
N LYS A 235 -3.96 19.28 39.66
CA LYS A 235 -5.43 19.33 39.77
C LYS A 235 -6.03 18.20 38.91
N ASN A 236 -7.06 17.52 39.40
CA ASN A 236 -7.81 16.54 38.59
C ASN A 236 -8.68 17.30 37.58
N VAL A 237 -8.09 17.67 36.46
CA VAL A 237 -8.77 18.46 35.42
C VAL A 237 -9.25 17.56 34.31
N ALA A 238 -10.47 17.77 33.84
CA ALA A 238 -10.98 17.13 32.63
C ALA A 238 -11.72 18.15 31.74
N TYR A 239 -11.81 17.81 30.46
CA TYR A 239 -12.67 18.50 29.51
C TYR A 239 -13.94 17.67 29.35
N GLY A 240 -15.08 18.28 29.66
CA GLY A 240 -16.41 17.68 29.57
C GLY A 240 -17.07 18.03 28.25
N ILE A 241 -17.52 17.03 27.51
CA ILE A 241 -18.26 17.19 26.26
C ILE A 241 -19.75 17.10 26.59
N SER A 242 -20.51 18.15 26.25
CA SER A 242 -21.94 18.23 26.50
C SER A 242 -22.77 17.49 25.45
N CYS A 243 -24.06 17.28 25.73
CA CYS A 243 -25.03 16.73 24.79
C CYS A 243 -25.19 17.56 23.51
N ASN A 244 -24.84 18.86 23.54
CA ASN A 244 -24.85 19.75 22.38
C ASN A 244 -23.48 19.86 21.70
N ASN A 245 -22.53 18.98 22.04
CA ASN A 245 -21.20 18.90 21.45
C ASN A 245 -20.32 20.13 21.69
N LEU A 246 -20.53 20.81 22.82
CA LEU A 246 -19.62 21.82 23.33
C LEU A 246 -18.65 21.15 24.32
N TYR A 247 -17.43 21.68 24.43
CA TYR A 247 -16.50 21.25 25.47
C TYR A 247 -16.29 22.36 26.49
N THR A 248 -16.22 21.97 27.76
CA THR A 248 -16.04 22.85 28.93
C THR A 248 -14.94 22.29 29.83
N LYS A 249 -14.23 23.14 30.59
CA LYS A 249 -13.11 22.72 31.44
C LYS A 249 -13.56 22.58 32.90
N TRP A 250 -13.25 21.44 33.52
CA TRP A 250 -13.73 21.06 34.85
C TRP A 250 -12.58 20.71 35.80
N GLU A 251 -12.69 21.14 37.06
CA GLU A 251 -11.88 20.64 38.19
C GLU A 251 -12.69 19.60 38.96
N PHE A 252 -12.05 18.48 39.28
CA PHE A 252 -12.64 17.45 40.12
C PHE A 252 -11.90 17.34 41.45
N SER A 253 -12.66 17.10 42.52
CA SER A 253 -12.13 16.79 43.84
C SER A 253 -12.82 15.56 44.41
N LEU A 254 -12.01 14.61 44.88
CA LEU A 254 -12.49 13.35 45.46
C LEU A 254 -12.32 13.38 46.97
N SER A 255 -13.44 13.37 47.69
CA SER A 255 -13.43 13.30 49.16
C SER A 255 -12.99 11.91 49.67
N LYS A 256 -12.72 11.80 50.97
CA LYS A 256 -12.38 10.51 51.60
C LYS A 256 -13.52 9.49 51.53
N ASP A 257 -14.76 9.97 51.50
CA ASP A 257 -15.99 9.16 51.39
C ASP A 257 -16.35 8.82 49.94
N CYS A 258 -15.41 8.99 48.99
CA CYS A 258 -15.61 8.80 47.55
C CYS A 258 -16.69 9.71 46.93
N HIS A 259 -17.02 10.83 47.57
CA HIS A 259 -17.89 11.85 46.98
C HIS A 259 -17.08 12.68 45.99
N ILE A 260 -17.58 12.78 44.75
CA ILE A 260 -16.97 13.61 43.70
C ILE A 260 -17.66 14.97 43.71
N THR A 261 -16.85 16.01 43.81
CA THR A 261 -17.27 17.40 43.58
C THR A 261 -16.61 17.88 42.31
N ALA A 262 -17.37 18.55 41.45
CA ALA A 262 -16.89 19.05 40.18
C ALA A 262 -17.27 20.53 40.04
N THR A 263 -16.32 21.34 39.58
CA THR A 263 -16.53 22.78 39.34
C THR A 263 -16.05 23.13 37.94
N GLU A 264 -16.91 23.76 37.14
CA GLU A 264 -16.53 24.33 35.86
C GLU A 264 -15.59 25.53 36.10
N ILE A 265 -14.38 25.49 35.54
CA ILE A 265 -13.31 26.48 35.79
C ILE A 265 -13.26 27.54 34.69
N ASP A 266 -13.52 27.12 33.45
CA ASP A 266 -13.37 27.97 32.28
C ASP A 266 -14.43 27.61 31.24
N VAL A 267 -15.20 28.61 30.84
CA VAL A 267 -16.01 28.55 29.64
C VAL A 267 -15.05 28.95 28.53
N CYS A 268 -14.50 27.97 27.79
CA CYS A 268 -13.82 28.21 26.52
C CYS A 268 -14.85 28.76 25.51
N SER A 269 -15.36 29.96 25.77
CA SER A 269 -16.38 30.72 25.05
C SER A 269 -15.76 31.60 23.98
N SER A 270 -14.47 31.92 24.08
CA SER A 270 -13.77 32.76 23.10
C SER A 270 -13.68 32.12 21.71
N ASN A 271 -13.72 30.78 21.63
CA ASN A 271 -13.69 30.04 20.38
C ASN A 271 -15.04 29.41 20.00
N GLN A 272 -16.13 29.71 20.73
CA GLN A 272 -17.45 29.15 20.46
C GLN A 272 -18.18 29.91 19.35
N PHE A 273 -18.13 29.28 18.17
CA PHE A 273 -19.32 28.78 17.46
C PHE A 273 -20.61 29.56 17.75
N GLY A 274 -21.06 30.33 16.74
CA GLY A 274 -22.27 31.16 16.81
C GLY A 274 -23.53 30.37 17.20
N PRO A 275 -24.71 31.02 17.25
CA PRO A 275 -25.92 30.53 17.94
C PRO A 275 -26.53 29.22 17.40
N TYR A 276 -25.91 28.57 16.43
CA TYR A 276 -26.41 27.37 15.78
C TYR A 276 -25.83 26.08 16.40
N PRO A 277 -26.60 24.98 16.41
CA PRO A 277 -26.18 23.68 16.94
C PRO A 277 -24.84 23.20 16.39
N CYS A 278 -24.00 22.59 17.23
CA CYS A 278 -22.70 22.09 16.81
C CYS A 278 -22.76 20.66 16.25
N HIS A 279 -21.95 20.38 15.23
CA HIS A 279 -21.69 19.02 14.76
C HIS A 279 -21.07 18.17 15.87
N GLN A 280 -21.32 16.85 15.83
CA GLN A 280 -20.86 15.91 16.86
C GLN A 280 -19.34 15.94 17.07
N ILE A 281 -18.88 16.02 18.32
CA ILE A 281 -17.46 15.81 18.66
C ILE A 281 -17.20 14.29 18.75
N ARG A 282 -16.68 13.70 17.68
CA ARG A 282 -16.40 12.25 17.61
C ARG A 282 -15.16 11.86 18.39
N HIS A 283 -14.09 12.64 18.23
CA HIS A 283 -12.81 12.45 18.90
C HIS A 283 -12.43 13.72 19.66
N PHE A 284 -11.92 13.54 20.87
CA PHE A 284 -11.37 14.61 21.70
C PHE A 284 -10.17 14.05 22.47
N LYS A 285 -9.02 14.70 22.36
CA LYS A 285 -7.76 14.33 23.02
C LYS A 285 -7.08 15.56 23.58
N VAL A 286 -6.37 15.35 24.69
CA VAL A 286 -5.62 16.38 25.40
C VAL A 286 -4.16 15.94 25.43
N CYS A 287 -3.25 16.78 24.96
CA CYS A 287 -1.81 16.55 25.06
C CYS A 287 -1.16 17.65 25.91
N PRO A 288 -0.42 17.32 26.98
CA PRO A 288 0.20 18.33 27.82
C PRO A 288 1.31 19.06 27.07
N SER A 289 1.38 20.39 27.25
CA SER A 289 2.51 21.20 26.76
C SER A 289 3.67 21.16 27.76
N VAL A 290 4.90 21.06 27.26
CA VAL A 290 6.11 21.12 28.09
C VAL A 290 6.50 22.55 28.44
N SER A 291 6.16 23.52 27.59
CA SER A 291 6.56 24.92 27.74
C SER A 291 5.84 25.61 28.91
N LYS A 292 4.55 25.31 29.11
CA LYS A 292 3.72 25.84 30.21
C LYS A 292 2.90 24.71 30.84
N THR A 293 3.09 24.45 32.13
CA THR A 293 2.44 23.34 32.84
C THR A 293 0.91 23.41 32.96
N SER A 294 0.29 24.54 32.62
CA SER A 294 -1.16 24.77 32.65
C SER A 294 -1.79 24.82 31.25
N ASP A 295 -0.99 24.64 30.20
CA ASP A 295 -1.39 24.76 28.81
C ASP A 295 -1.38 23.38 28.14
N ASN A 296 -2.42 23.08 27.38
CA ASN A 296 -2.56 21.79 26.71
C ASN A 296 -2.94 22.02 25.26
N PHE A 297 -2.45 21.13 24.39
CA PHE A 297 -2.99 20.99 23.06
C PHE A 297 -4.33 20.24 23.16
N LEU A 298 -5.40 20.88 22.69
CA LEU A 298 -6.72 20.28 22.54
C LEU A 298 -6.89 19.85 21.09
N VAL A 299 -7.17 18.57 20.87
CA VAL A 299 -7.36 18.00 19.54
C VAL A 299 -8.73 17.41 19.45
N TYR A 300 -9.55 17.90 18.52
CA TYR A 300 -10.91 17.39 18.34
C TYR A 300 -11.36 17.39 16.89
N GLN A 301 -12.26 16.45 16.58
CA GLN A 301 -12.93 16.33 15.29
C GLN A 301 -14.41 16.68 15.47
N GLY A 302 -14.91 17.65 14.71
CA GLY A 302 -16.28 18.16 14.81
C GLY A 302 -16.41 19.41 15.68
N GLY A 303 -17.55 19.56 16.38
CA GLY A 303 -17.81 20.67 17.31
C GLY A 303 -18.09 22.03 16.64
N LYS A 304 -18.38 22.06 15.33
CA LYS A 304 -18.64 23.31 14.58
C LYS A 304 -20.12 23.69 14.55
N SER A 305 -20.44 24.97 14.79
CA SER A 305 -21.76 25.57 14.56
C SER A 305 -22.28 25.33 13.14
N SER A 306 -23.51 24.80 13.01
CA SER A 306 -24.15 24.43 11.74
C SER A 306 -24.51 25.60 10.81
N GLY A 307 -24.37 26.85 11.27
CA GLY A 307 -24.72 28.04 10.48
C GLY A 307 -23.63 28.59 9.55
N LYS A 308 -22.41 28.03 9.54
CA LYS A 308 -21.34 28.42 8.60
C LYS A 308 -21.20 27.32 7.54
N TYR A 309 -21.13 27.70 6.26
CA TYR A 309 -21.14 26.87 5.03
C TYR A 309 -19.99 25.83 4.89
N ASP A 310 -19.54 25.19 5.97
CA ASP A 310 -18.36 24.33 6.01
C ASP A 310 -18.69 22.96 6.63
N ASP A 311 -19.41 22.13 5.86
CA ASP A 311 -19.79 20.74 6.20
C ASP A 311 -18.59 19.76 6.19
N ARG A 312 -17.36 20.27 6.02
CA ARG A 312 -16.15 19.45 6.02
C ARG A 312 -15.81 18.96 7.42
N ASP A 313 -15.47 17.68 7.49
CA ASP A 313 -15.03 16.97 8.70
C ASP A 313 -13.55 17.28 8.98
N LEU A 314 -13.32 18.30 9.80
CA LEU A 314 -11.98 18.82 10.10
C LEU A 314 -11.52 18.41 11.48
N VAL A 315 -10.21 18.22 11.61
CA VAL A 315 -9.52 18.10 12.91
C VAL A 315 -9.02 19.47 13.31
N SER A 316 -9.44 19.95 14.49
CA SER A 316 -8.96 21.20 15.07
C SER A 316 -7.90 20.89 16.13
N ILE A 317 -6.77 21.60 16.07
CA ILE A 317 -5.73 21.61 17.10
C ILE A 317 -5.71 23.01 17.70
N CYS A 318 -6.09 23.12 18.97
CA CYS A 318 -6.07 24.37 19.72
C CYS A 318 -4.92 24.37 20.73
N HIS A 319 -4.16 25.45 20.78
CA HIS A 319 -3.09 25.67 21.75
C HIS A 319 -2.93 27.18 21.99
N ASP A 320 -2.94 27.62 23.25
CA ASP A 320 -3.11 29.03 23.62
C ASP A 320 -4.30 29.66 22.82
N ASP A 321 -4.09 30.79 22.13
CA ASP A 321 -5.08 31.47 21.29
C ASP A 321 -5.07 31.00 19.82
N THR A 322 -4.25 30.00 19.49
CA THR A 322 -4.09 29.53 18.11
C THR A 322 -4.97 28.32 17.83
N VAL A 323 -5.70 28.35 16.72
CA VAL A 323 -6.51 27.24 16.22
C VAL A 323 -6.05 26.89 14.81
N GLU A 324 -5.53 25.68 14.66
CA GLU A 324 -5.16 25.10 13.37
C GLU A 324 -6.22 24.08 12.95
N LYS A 325 -6.73 24.21 11.71
CA LYS A 325 -7.75 23.31 11.16
C LYS A 325 -7.16 22.46 10.06
N LEU A 326 -7.26 21.15 10.23
CA LEU A 326 -6.69 20.16 9.32
C LEU A 326 -7.80 19.43 8.56
N GLU A 327 -7.64 19.32 7.25
CA GLU A 327 -8.49 18.54 6.34
C GLU A 327 -7.73 17.30 5.87
N LEU A 328 -8.39 16.14 5.88
CA LEU A 328 -7.82 14.88 5.40
C LEU A 328 -8.65 14.34 4.24
N SER A 329 -8.00 13.73 3.25
CA SER A 329 -8.65 13.17 2.05
C SER A 329 -9.41 11.86 2.30
N SER A 330 -9.30 11.27 3.50
CA SER A 330 -9.87 9.97 3.85
C SER A 330 -10.55 10.02 5.22
N GLU A 331 -11.53 9.15 5.44
CA GLU A 331 -12.29 9.07 6.69
C GLU A 331 -11.38 8.77 7.88
N ILE A 332 -11.55 9.55 8.96
CA ILE A 332 -10.81 9.41 10.20
C ILE A 332 -11.38 8.24 11.00
N VAL A 333 -10.53 7.26 11.29
CA VAL A 333 -10.85 6.09 12.12
C VAL A 333 -10.58 6.38 13.60
N GLY A 334 -9.53 7.15 13.91
CA GLY A 334 -9.19 7.45 15.28
C GLY A 334 -8.05 8.45 15.44
N ILE A 335 -8.02 9.10 16.61
CA ILE A 335 -6.98 10.07 16.99
C ILE A 335 -6.39 9.66 18.33
N VAL A 336 -5.06 9.64 18.44
CA VAL A 336 -4.32 9.43 19.67
C VAL A 336 -3.38 10.60 19.91
N ALA A 337 -3.35 11.10 21.15
CA ALA A 337 -2.33 12.02 21.61
C ALA A 337 -1.29 11.26 22.43
N ILE A 338 -0.01 11.44 22.09
CA ILE A 338 1.13 10.79 22.75
C ILE A 338 1.94 11.89 23.41
N ASP A 339 2.17 11.79 24.73
CA ASP A 339 3.04 12.73 25.42
C ASP A 339 4.50 12.59 24.97
N GLY A 340 5.36 13.58 25.22
CA GLY A 340 6.76 13.51 24.84
C GLY A 340 7.64 12.62 25.75
N SER A 341 7.06 11.86 26.69
CA SER A 341 7.84 11.09 27.68
C SER A 341 8.57 9.89 27.10
N TYR A 342 8.20 9.46 25.89
CA TYR A 342 8.92 8.41 25.15
C TYR A 342 10.32 8.85 24.68
N GLU A 343 10.61 10.15 24.69
CA GLU A 343 11.93 10.70 24.42
C GLU A 343 12.66 11.07 25.71
N SER A 344 13.99 10.92 25.72
CA SER A 344 14.81 11.34 26.86
C SER A 344 14.83 12.87 27.05
N SER A 345 14.63 13.61 25.96
CA SER A 345 14.43 15.06 25.96
C SER A 345 12.96 15.36 26.28
N LYS A 346 12.69 16.18 27.31
CA LYS A 346 11.35 16.69 27.63
C LYS A 346 10.86 17.60 26.49
N LYS A 347 10.26 17.02 25.44
CA LYS A 347 9.65 17.73 24.32
C LYS A 347 8.13 17.64 24.36
N ASN A 348 7.44 18.49 23.61
CA ASN A 348 6.01 18.33 23.36
C ASN A 348 5.71 16.99 22.68
N GLY A 349 4.46 16.56 22.80
CA GLY A 349 3.99 15.29 22.28
C GLY A 349 3.87 15.21 20.76
N VAL A 350 3.21 14.15 20.30
CA VAL A 350 2.85 13.91 18.90
C VAL A 350 1.38 13.49 18.83
N ILE A 351 0.67 13.94 17.81
CA ILE A 351 -0.69 13.49 17.51
C ILE A 351 -0.64 12.50 16.36
N LEU A 352 -1.27 11.34 16.54
CA LEU A 352 -1.48 10.35 15.48
C LEU A 352 -2.94 10.39 15.05
N ILE A 353 -3.17 10.64 13.76
CA ILE A 353 -4.49 10.62 13.13
C ILE A 353 -4.51 9.43 12.18
N CYS A 354 -5.24 8.38 12.54
CA CYS A 354 -5.43 7.21 11.71
C CYS A 354 -6.66 7.43 10.81
N THR A 355 -6.46 7.34 9.51
CA THR A 355 -7.54 7.30 8.51
C THR A 355 -7.70 5.88 7.97
N LYS A 356 -8.66 5.67 7.08
CA LYS A 356 -8.79 4.39 6.36
C LYS A 356 -7.55 3.99 5.56
N CYS A 357 -6.74 4.94 5.08
CA CYS A 357 -5.67 4.72 4.09
C CYS A 357 -4.28 5.24 4.49
N GLU A 358 -4.14 5.98 5.59
CA GLU A 358 -2.83 6.40 6.11
C GLU A 358 -2.90 6.76 7.61
N ILE A 359 -1.74 6.75 8.28
CA ILE A 359 -1.59 7.38 9.59
C ILE A 359 -0.77 8.66 9.43
N VAL A 360 -1.36 9.78 9.81
CA VAL A 360 -0.73 11.10 9.79
C VAL A 360 -0.22 11.42 11.20
N GLY A 361 1.08 11.71 11.31
CA GLY A 361 1.69 12.21 12.55
C GLY A 361 1.81 13.72 12.50
N ILE A 362 1.43 14.43 13.57
CA ILE A 362 1.61 15.88 13.71
C ILE A 362 2.57 16.15 14.87
N ASP A 363 3.65 16.87 14.59
CA ASP A 363 4.67 17.23 15.58
C ASP A 363 4.28 18.50 16.34
N LEU A 364 3.98 18.35 17.64
CA LEU A 364 3.56 19.47 18.50
C LEU A 364 4.74 20.31 19.02
N GLU A 365 5.98 19.93 18.70
CA GLU A 365 7.16 20.73 19.05
C GLU A 365 7.31 21.94 18.13
N THR A 366 6.95 21.79 16.85
CA THR A 366 7.06 22.86 15.85
C THR A 366 5.86 23.80 15.94
N GLU A 367 6.08 25.12 15.98
CA GLU A 367 4.97 26.11 15.97
C GLU A 367 4.06 25.97 14.75
N ALA A 368 4.62 25.55 13.61
CA ALA A 368 3.88 25.30 12.37
C ALA A 368 3.10 23.97 12.37
N LEU A 369 3.17 23.17 13.44
CA LEU A 369 2.57 21.83 13.55
C LEU A 369 2.89 20.97 12.32
N ASN A 370 4.17 20.82 12.01
CA ASN A 370 4.63 20.12 10.83
C ASN A 370 4.21 18.65 10.86
N MET A 371 3.83 18.14 9.69
CA MET A 371 3.50 16.73 9.53
C MET A 371 4.78 15.88 9.62
N MET A 372 4.73 14.75 10.32
CA MET A 372 5.81 13.77 10.33
C MET A 372 5.92 13.08 8.98
N GLN A 373 7.13 12.71 8.58
CA GLN A 373 7.34 11.93 7.36
C GLN A 373 6.54 10.62 7.40
N PRO A 374 5.74 10.27 6.37
CA PRO A 374 4.86 9.10 6.40
C PRO A 374 5.62 7.79 6.63
N LYS A 375 6.84 7.68 6.07
CA LYS A 375 7.74 6.52 6.08
C LYS A 375 7.01 5.20 5.71
N TYR A 376 6.40 4.53 6.68
CA TYR A 376 5.74 3.22 6.53
C TYR A 376 4.21 3.26 6.66
N PHE A 377 3.62 4.40 7.03
CA PHE A 377 2.17 4.56 7.25
C PHE A 377 1.41 5.16 6.07
N LEU A 378 1.95 4.99 4.86
CA LEU A 378 1.26 5.36 3.63
C LEU A 378 0.85 4.09 2.89
N SER A 379 -0.43 3.98 2.50
CA SER A 379 -0.85 2.92 1.59
C SER A 379 -0.16 3.08 0.25
N ILE A 380 0.22 1.95 -0.36
CA ILE A 380 0.91 1.96 -1.65
C ILE A 380 -0.04 2.35 -2.78
N ASN A 381 -1.34 2.19 -2.59
CA ASN A 381 -2.37 2.79 -3.45
C ASN A 381 -2.73 4.22 -3.02
N ASN A 382 -1.77 5.01 -2.54
CA ASN A 382 -2.00 6.43 -2.26
C ASN A 382 -2.59 7.17 -3.47
N SER A 383 -2.26 6.71 -4.67
CA SER A 383 -3.04 6.79 -5.91
C SER A 383 -2.96 5.45 -6.63
N THR A 384 -3.78 5.19 -7.66
CA THR A 384 -3.87 3.86 -8.31
C THR A 384 -2.50 3.41 -8.84
N PRO A 385 -1.89 2.34 -8.31
CA PRO A 385 -0.62 1.85 -8.82
C PRO A 385 -0.80 1.15 -10.15
N THR A 386 0.04 1.47 -11.12
CA THR A 386 -0.11 1.05 -12.53
C THR A 386 1.05 0.19 -13.01
N THR A 387 2.24 0.39 -12.45
CA THR A 387 3.45 -0.37 -12.81
C THR A 387 4.44 -0.40 -11.66
N HIS A 388 5.29 -1.42 -11.64
CA HIS A 388 6.16 -1.71 -10.50
C HIS A 388 7.50 -2.26 -10.97
N THR A 389 8.55 -1.94 -10.24
CA THR A 389 9.85 -2.58 -10.42
C THR A 389 10.57 -2.75 -9.10
N LYS A 390 11.40 -3.79 -8.99
CA LYS A 390 12.27 -4.03 -7.85
C LYS A 390 13.71 -4.06 -8.35
N ALA A 391 14.57 -3.30 -7.70
CA ALA A 391 16.00 -3.28 -7.94
C ALA A 391 16.76 -3.74 -6.70
N ILE A 392 17.80 -4.52 -6.93
CA ILE A 392 18.68 -5.10 -5.91
C ILE A 392 20.13 -4.74 -6.23
N GLU A 393 21.05 -5.06 -5.32
CA GLU A 393 22.49 -4.85 -5.49
C GLU A 393 22.83 -3.39 -5.89
N ILE A 394 22.17 -2.43 -5.25
CA ILE A 394 22.39 -1.01 -5.53
C ILE A 394 23.77 -0.61 -5.04
N GLU A 395 24.52 0.06 -5.92
CA GLU A 395 25.86 0.55 -5.62
C GLU A 395 25.86 1.48 -4.40
N GLU A 396 26.93 1.41 -3.61
CA GLU A 396 27.04 2.15 -2.34
C GLU A 396 26.87 3.66 -2.52
N ASN A 397 27.55 4.21 -3.51
CA ASN A 397 27.48 5.63 -3.83
C ASN A 397 26.07 6.05 -4.24
N VAL A 398 25.33 5.23 -5.00
CA VAL A 398 23.95 5.49 -5.39
C VAL A 398 23.04 5.47 -4.16
N TRP A 399 23.22 4.49 -3.28
CA TRP A 399 22.44 4.38 -2.06
C TRP A 399 22.63 5.58 -1.12
N SER A 400 23.87 6.00 -0.87
CA SER A 400 24.13 7.19 -0.04
C SER A 400 23.52 8.46 -0.64
N ARG A 401 23.52 8.59 -1.98
CA ARG A 401 22.88 9.71 -2.68
C ARG A 401 21.36 9.66 -2.60
N LEU A 402 20.76 8.47 -2.64
CA LEU A 402 19.33 8.26 -2.40
C LEU A 402 18.92 8.69 -0.99
N GLU A 403 19.71 8.34 0.03
CA GLU A 403 19.46 8.75 1.42
C GLU A 403 19.55 10.28 1.57
N ALA A 404 20.55 10.91 0.96
CA ALA A 404 20.70 12.37 0.95
C ALA A 404 19.53 13.06 0.22
N ALA A 405 19.14 12.54 -0.94
CA ALA A 405 17.99 13.03 -1.71
C ALA A 405 16.68 12.90 -0.92
N SER A 406 16.48 11.77 -0.24
CA SER A 406 15.32 11.53 0.63
C SER A 406 15.24 12.57 1.75
N LYS A 407 16.35 12.80 2.46
CA LYS A 407 16.41 13.82 3.51
C LYS A 407 16.08 15.22 2.98
N SER A 408 16.72 15.63 1.89
CA SER A 408 16.47 16.91 1.24
C SER A 408 15.02 17.06 0.78
N TYR A 409 14.43 16.00 0.22
CA TYR A 409 13.04 16.00 -0.24
C TYR A 409 12.07 16.27 0.92
N TRP A 410 12.22 15.58 2.05
CA TRP A 410 11.32 15.77 3.19
C TRP A 410 11.50 17.12 3.87
N GLU A 411 12.73 17.61 4.01
CA GLU A 411 13.03 18.94 4.56
C GLU A 411 12.43 20.06 3.69
N SER A 412 12.55 19.93 2.36
CA SER A 412 11.99 20.92 1.41
C SER A 412 10.46 20.93 1.37
N ASN A 413 9.82 19.82 1.74
CA ASN A 413 8.36 19.73 1.86
C ASN A 413 7.86 20.06 3.29
N HIS A 414 8.70 20.69 4.12
CA HIS A 414 8.35 21.10 5.49
C HIS A 414 7.87 19.96 6.41
N MET A 415 8.36 18.74 6.19
CA MET A 415 8.04 17.60 7.04
C MET A 415 8.97 17.53 8.26
N SER A 416 8.43 17.14 9.41
CA SER A 416 9.22 16.89 10.62
C SER A 416 10.13 15.67 10.44
N THR A 417 11.40 15.84 10.79
CA THR A 417 12.41 14.77 10.83
C THR A 417 12.38 13.98 12.14
N ARG A 418 11.43 14.28 13.04
CA ARG A 418 11.25 13.58 14.32
C ARG A 418 10.97 12.11 14.09
N ASP A 419 11.56 11.26 14.94
CA ASP A 419 11.27 9.84 14.91
C ASP A 419 9.85 9.56 15.37
N TRP A 420 9.18 8.65 14.68
CA TRP A 420 7.87 8.16 15.09
C TRP A 420 7.95 7.54 16.49
N PRO A 421 6.90 7.69 17.32
CA PRO A 421 6.86 7.18 18.69
C PRO A 421 6.66 5.65 18.73
N LEU A 422 7.44 4.90 17.95
CA LEU A 422 7.43 3.44 17.86
C LEU A 422 8.73 2.86 18.39
N TYR A 423 8.65 2.14 19.51
CA TYR A 423 9.79 1.48 20.15
C TYR A 423 9.46 0.06 20.62
N PHE A 424 8.29 -0.47 20.25
CA PHE A 424 7.91 -1.85 20.50
C PHE A 424 8.85 -2.83 19.78
N GLN A 425 9.28 -3.88 20.48
CA GLN A 425 10.23 -4.90 20.03
C GLN A 425 11.55 -4.38 19.42
N LYS A 426 11.99 -3.16 19.79
CA LYS A 426 13.17 -2.49 19.21
C LYS A 426 14.42 -3.37 19.06
N LYS A 427 14.72 -4.22 20.03
CA LYS A 427 15.87 -5.14 19.97
C LYS A 427 15.77 -6.12 18.79
N ILE A 428 14.64 -6.83 18.67
CA ILE A 428 14.42 -7.82 17.61
C ILE A 428 14.45 -7.17 16.23
N VAL A 429 13.83 -5.99 16.11
CA VAL A 429 13.84 -5.23 14.85
C VAL A 429 15.25 -4.80 14.47
N ASN A 430 16.04 -4.30 15.43
CA ASN A 430 17.41 -3.87 15.16
C ASN A 430 18.29 -5.05 14.75
N ASP A 431 18.21 -6.19 15.45
CA ASP A 431 18.99 -7.39 15.11
C ASP A 431 18.66 -7.88 13.68
N ALA A 432 17.38 -7.90 13.31
CA ALA A 432 16.94 -8.28 11.97
C ALA A 432 17.39 -7.28 10.88
N ASN A 433 17.31 -5.97 11.14
CA ASN A 433 17.81 -4.94 10.22
C ASN A 433 19.34 -4.99 10.08
N HIS A 434 20.08 -5.29 11.15
CA HIS A 434 21.54 -5.47 11.07
C HIS A 434 21.92 -6.62 10.15
N GLN A 435 21.24 -7.77 10.26
CA GLN A 435 21.46 -8.91 9.35
C GLN A 435 21.17 -8.55 7.89
N ARG A 436 20.25 -7.61 7.65
CA ARG A 436 19.85 -7.19 6.32
C ARG A 436 20.52 -5.92 5.80
N SER A 437 21.36 -5.28 6.61
CA SER A 437 21.95 -3.96 6.29
C SER A 437 22.82 -3.95 5.03
N ALA A 438 23.35 -5.12 4.63
CA ALA A 438 24.09 -5.27 3.38
C ALA A 438 23.21 -5.23 2.12
N TYR A 439 21.89 -5.41 2.25
CA TYR A 439 20.97 -5.54 1.11
C TYR A 439 20.34 -4.20 0.77
N ARG A 440 21.03 -3.44 -0.09
CA ARG A 440 20.50 -2.20 -0.66
C ARG A 440 19.55 -2.54 -1.78
N GLN A 441 18.25 -2.35 -1.52
CA GLN A 441 17.18 -2.69 -2.44
C GLN A 441 16.12 -1.61 -2.43
N VAL A 442 15.56 -1.32 -3.60
CA VAL A 442 14.40 -0.45 -3.74
C VAL A 442 13.27 -1.16 -4.45
N TYR A 443 12.06 -0.85 -4.01
CA TYR A 443 10.84 -1.09 -4.73
C TYR A 443 10.32 0.26 -5.25
N ILE A 444 9.93 0.32 -6.51
CA ILE A 444 9.46 1.56 -7.12
C ILE A 444 8.08 1.29 -7.72
N SER A 445 7.12 2.14 -7.38
CA SER A 445 5.77 2.11 -7.93
C SER A 445 5.52 3.35 -8.79
N GLY A 446 4.93 3.13 -9.96
CA GLY A 446 4.40 4.17 -10.84
C GLY A 446 2.89 4.20 -10.69
N HIS A 447 2.33 5.40 -10.75
CA HIS A 447 0.92 5.63 -10.44
C HIS A 447 0.17 6.32 -11.57
N SER A 448 -1.16 6.21 -11.52
CA SER A 448 -2.11 6.80 -12.45
C SER A 448 -2.06 8.33 -12.52
N ASN A 449 -1.78 9.00 -11.41
CA ASN A 449 -1.61 10.46 -11.36
C ASN A 449 -0.20 10.95 -11.78
N GLY A 450 0.66 10.06 -12.30
CA GLY A 450 2.01 10.42 -12.74
C GLY A 450 3.08 10.44 -11.65
N ASN A 451 2.75 10.04 -10.42
CA ASN A 451 3.73 9.92 -9.35
C ASN A 451 4.58 8.66 -9.50
N ILE A 452 5.85 8.78 -9.10
CA ILE A 452 6.78 7.66 -8.96
C ILE A 452 7.24 7.62 -7.50
N CYS A 453 6.83 6.60 -6.76
CA CYS A 453 7.16 6.44 -5.35
C CYS A 453 8.34 5.47 -5.20
N ILE A 454 9.38 5.89 -4.47
CA ILE A 454 10.58 5.08 -4.23
C ILE A 454 10.59 4.59 -2.79
N TRP A 455 10.62 3.28 -2.61
CA TRP A 455 10.55 2.62 -1.31
C TRP A 455 11.84 1.84 -1.06
N ALA A 456 12.51 2.10 0.05
CA ALA A 456 13.56 1.20 0.55
C ALA A 456 12.92 -0.12 0.95
N SER A 457 13.40 -1.23 0.38
CA SER A 457 12.85 -2.58 0.59
C SER A 457 13.88 -3.58 1.12
N GLY A 458 15.05 -3.13 1.57
CA GLY A 458 16.10 -3.99 2.12
C GLY A 458 15.89 -4.39 3.58
N GLY A 459 15.36 -3.46 4.40
CA GLY A 459 15.10 -3.68 5.82
C GLY A 459 13.86 -4.53 6.09
N VAL A 460 13.48 -4.68 7.36
CA VAL A 460 12.27 -5.42 7.73
C VAL A 460 10.99 -4.69 7.31
N ALA A 461 10.96 -3.37 7.49
CA ALA A 461 9.89 -2.52 6.98
C ALA A 461 10.22 -1.99 5.58
N PHE A 462 9.18 -1.64 4.84
CA PHE A 462 9.28 -0.82 3.64
C PHE A 462 9.19 0.65 4.04
N VAL A 463 10.14 1.47 3.59
CA VAL A 463 10.20 2.89 3.95
C VAL A 463 10.14 3.74 2.70
N LEU A 464 9.14 4.61 2.61
CA LEU A 464 9.06 5.61 1.54
C LEU A 464 10.25 6.57 1.66
N LEU A 465 11.11 6.60 0.65
CA LEU A 465 12.25 7.50 0.58
C LEU A 465 11.83 8.86 0.05
N LEU A 466 11.16 8.91 -1.09
CA LEU A 466 10.69 10.14 -1.72
C LEU A 466 9.67 9.84 -2.84
N VAL A 467 9.04 10.89 -3.37
CA VAL A 467 8.11 10.81 -4.50
C VAL A 467 8.57 11.77 -5.60
N ILE A 468 8.71 11.27 -6.84
CA ILE A 468 8.94 12.09 -8.02
C ILE A 468 7.58 12.43 -8.64
N LYS A 469 7.27 13.73 -8.72
CA LYS A 469 6.01 14.25 -9.30
C LYS A 469 6.24 14.68 -10.74
N THR A 470 5.92 13.81 -11.70
CA THR A 470 6.13 14.11 -13.13
C THR A 470 5.18 15.19 -13.66
N SER A 471 4.10 15.51 -12.94
CA SER A 471 3.16 16.59 -13.29
C SER A 471 3.83 17.96 -13.35
N SER A 472 4.92 18.16 -12.62
CA SER A 472 5.70 19.40 -12.69
C SER A 472 6.30 19.64 -14.08
N GLU A 473 6.41 18.65 -14.94
CA GLU A 473 6.97 18.78 -16.29
C GLU A 473 5.96 19.30 -17.35
N PHE A 474 4.67 19.39 -16.99
CA PHE A 474 3.58 19.70 -17.90
C PHE A 474 2.76 20.91 -17.42
N GLU A 475 2.15 21.66 -18.35
CA GLU A 475 1.34 22.85 -18.02
C GLU A 475 0.00 22.49 -17.38
N GLY A 476 -0.43 23.24 -16.36
CA GLY A 476 -1.80 23.17 -15.82
C GLY A 476 -2.11 21.91 -15.00
N VAL A 477 -1.13 21.02 -14.82
CA VAL A 477 -1.26 19.78 -14.03
C VAL A 477 -0.66 19.94 -12.63
N SER A 478 0.23 20.90 -12.42
CA SER A 478 0.76 21.21 -11.09
C SER A 478 -0.02 22.36 -10.44
N GLY A 479 -0.51 22.16 -9.21
CA GLY A 479 -1.14 23.21 -8.40
C GLY A 479 -0.23 24.40 -8.05
N PHE A 480 1.03 24.39 -8.48
CA PHE A 480 1.93 25.54 -8.42
C PHE A 480 1.55 26.65 -9.42
N ASP A 481 0.84 26.32 -10.50
CA ASP A 481 0.44 27.30 -11.53
C ASP A 481 -0.87 28.04 -11.17
N THR A 482 -1.59 27.61 -10.13
CA THR A 482 -2.89 28.19 -9.69
C THR A 482 -2.82 28.99 -8.40
N ASN A 483 -1.63 29.32 -7.87
CA ASN A 483 -1.47 30.23 -6.74
C ASN A 483 -1.62 31.70 -7.13
N ASN A 484 -2.64 32.03 -7.93
CA ASN A 484 -3.06 33.42 -8.11
C ASN A 484 -4.55 33.50 -8.49
N ASP A 485 -5.43 33.19 -7.54
CA ASP A 485 -6.77 33.77 -7.51
C ASP A 485 -7.16 34.10 -6.08
N GLY A 486 -6.69 35.28 -5.64
CA GLY A 486 -7.30 35.98 -4.53
C GLY A 486 -8.68 36.48 -4.94
N TYR A 487 -9.72 35.73 -4.57
CA TYR A 487 -11.10 36.21 -4.61
C TYR A 487 -11.89 35.71 -3.40
N TYR A 488 -11.48 36.15 -2.21
CA TYR A 488 -12.40 36.41 -1.09
C TYR A 488 -11.84 37.59 -0.29
N ASN A 489 -12.17 38.80 -0.71
CA ASN A 489 -12.16 39.96 0.18
C ASN A 489 -13.48 39.91 0.96
N ASP A 490 -13.48 39.27 2.12
CA ASP A 490 -14.47 39.56 3.16
C ASP A 490 -13.70 40.02 4.40
N GLU A 491 -13.94 41.28 4.78
CA GLU A 491 -13.42 41.93 5.99
C GLU A 491 -14.12 41.42 7.26
N GLU A 492 -14.10 40.10 7.51
CA GLU A 492 -14.44 39.52 8.80
C GLU A 492 -13.25 38.66 9.28
N GLU A 493 -12.67 39.05 10.43
CA GLU A 493 -11.61 38.36 11.20
C GLU A 493 -10.80 37.30 10.43
N MET A 494 -9.54 37.62 10.14
CA MET A 494 -8.55 36.79 9.44
C MET A 494 -8.39 35.38 10.07
N LYS A 495 -9.33 34.48 9.82
CA LYS A 495 -9.27 33.09 10.27
C LYS A 495 -8.21 32.40 9.44
N LYS A 496 -7.26 31.75 10.12
CA LYS A 496 -6.28 30.91 9.45
C LYS A 496 -6.99 29.92 8.49
N PRO A 497 -6.52 29.79 7.25
CA PRO A 497 -7.14 28.92 6.26
C PRO A 497 -7.05 27.45 6.69
N VAL A 498 -7.99 26.63 6.24
CA VAL A 498 -7.96 25.19 6.44
C VAL A 498 -6.74 24.61 5.71
N ARG A 499 -5.94 23.81 6.41
CA ARG A 499 -4.73 23.17 5.86
C ARG A 499 -5.01 21.71 5.54
N SER A 500 -4.90 21.33 4.27
CA SER A 500 -4.92 19.91 3.87
C SER A 500 -3.67 19.20 4.39
N VAL A 501 -3.85 18.03 5.01
CA VAL A 501 -2.78 17.16 5.50
C VAL A 501 -2.97 15.73 5.02
N GLY A 502 -1.87 14.97 4.97
CA GLY A 502 -1.83 13.64 4.36
C GLY A 502 -1.22 13.68 2.95
N ILE A 503 -0.90 12.48 2.44
CA ILE A 503 -0.34 12.28 1.08
C ILE A 503 -1.28 11.43 0.22
N TYR A 504 -2.30 10.81 0.84
CA TYR A 504 -3.30 10.03 0.13
C TYR A 504 -4.12 10.93 -0.82
N ASP A 505 -4.13 10.57 -2.09
CA ASP A 505 -4.83 11.27 -3.17
C ASP A 505 -5.43 10.26 -4.16
N PRO A 506 -6.70 9.88 -3.97
CA PRO A 506 -7.34 8.86 -4.79
C PRO A 506 -7.78 9.38 -6.17
N PHE A 507 -7.59 10.68 -6.46
CA PHE A 507 -8.12 11.29 -7.67
C PHE A 507 -7.11 11.25 -8.82
N ASP A 508 -7.59 10.84 -10.00
CA ASP A 508 -6.83 10.82 -11.24
C ASP A 508 -7.36 11.92 -12.16
N ASP A 509 -6.72 13.08 -12.12
CA ASP A 509 -7.18 14.27 -12.86
C ASP A 509 -6.90 14.19 -14.37
N GLU A 510 -5.75 13.64 -14.77
CA GLU A 510 -5.30 13.55 -16.16
C GLU A 510 -4.82 12.12 -16.51
N GLU A 511 -5.55 11.41 -17.37
CA GLU A 511 -5.30 9.99 -17.69
C GLU A 511 -3.96 9.76 -18.41
N GLU A 512 -3.47 10.75 -19.15
CA GLU A 512 -2.24 10.72 -19.94
C GLU A 512 -0.98 10.72 -19.06
N MET A 513 -1.09 11.22 -17.82
CA MET A 513 0.00 11.23 -16.84
C MET A 513 0.32 9.84 -16.29
N CYS A 514 -0.63 8.90 -16.40
CA CYS A 514 -0.51 7.54 -15.90
C CYS A 514 0.82 6.89 -16.31
N ILE A 515 1.62 6.52 -15.31
CA ILE A 515 2.91 5.85 -15.54
C ILE A 515 2.64 4.43 -16.06
N THR A 516 3.23 4.07 -17.19
CA THR A 516 3.01 2.78 -17.86
C THR A 516 4.19 1.82 -17.71
N ARG A 517 5.43 2.33 -17.72
CA ARG A 517 6.65 1.53 -17.52
C ARG A 517 7.65 2.28 -16.64
N LEU A 518 8.43 1.50 -15.90
CA LEU A 518 9.50 1.98 -15.03
C LEU A 518 10.76 1.12 -15.20
N HIS A 519 11.90 1.78 -15.17
CA HIS A 519 13.22 1.16 -15.10
C HIS A 519 14.09 1.93 -14.12
N PHE A 520 14.86 1.22 -13.30
CA PHE A 520 15.85 1.80 -12.40
C PHE A 520 17.19 1.12 -12.66
N ASP A 521 18.23 1.92 -12.85
CA ASP A 521 19.60 1.43 -13.02
C ASP A 521 20.35 1.42 -11.68
N PRO A 522 20.69 0.25 -11.11
CA PRO A 522 21.39 0.15 -9.82
C PRO A 522 22.78 0.80 -9.80
N LYS A 523 23.39 1.03 -10.98
CA LYS A 523 24.75 1.57 -11.11
C LYS A 523 24.81 3.09 -11.11
N SER A 524 23.86 3.76 -11.77
CA SER A 524 23.79 5.23 -11.82
C SER A 524 22.74 5.83 -10.88
N GLY A 525 21.74 5.05 -10.48
CA GLY A 525 20.54 5.54 -9.80
C GLY A 525 19.53 6.23 -10.70
N ILE A 526 19.71 6.21 -12.03
CA ILE A 526 18.78 6.81 -12.99
C ILE A 526 17.43 6.08 -12.95
N ILE A 527 16.35 6.85 -12.93
CA ILE A 527 14.98 6.36 -13.09
C ILE A 527 14.46 6.76 -14.47
N ILE A 528 13.89 5.80 -15.19
CA ILE A 528 13.28 6.02 -16.49
C ILE A 528 11.81 5.63 -16.38
N ALA A 529 10.93 6.55 -16.73
CA ALA A 529 9.50 6.35 -16.69
C ALA A 529 8.86 6.70 -18.03
N SER A 530 7.91 5.90 -18.49
CA SER A 530 7.01 6.28 -19.58
C SER A 530 5.61 6.55 -19.06
N ASN A 531 4.93 7.57 -19.59
CA ASN A 531 3.52 7.82 -19.29
C ASN A 531 2.60 7.35 -20.43
N ARG A 532 1.28 7.38 -20.21
CA ARG A 532 0.28 6.97 -21.20
C ARG A 532 0.22 7.92 -22.39
N GLY A 533 0.63 9.19 -22.20
CA GLY A 533 0.86 10.17 -23.25
C GLY A 533 2.02 9.86 -24.21
N GLY A 534 2.84 8.84 -23.92
CA GLY A 534 3.97 8.42 -24.75
C GLY A 534 5.30 9.13 -24.44
N TYR A 535 5.32 10.04 -23.47
CA TYR A 535 6.55 10.68 -23.01
C TYR A 535 7.40 9.69 -22.23
N ILE A 536 8.72 9.80 -22.41
CA ILE A 536 9.74 9.01 -21.73
C ILE A 536 10.64 9.99 -21.00
N LEU A 537 10.54 9.99 -19.68
CA LEU A 537 11.19 10.91 -18.77
C LEU A 537 12.34 10.18 -18.07
N MET A 538 13.52 10.79 -18.07
CA MET A 538 14.71 10.25 -17.41
C MET A 538 15.11 11.17 -16.27
N TYR A 539 15.13 10.64 -15.05
CA TYR A 539 15.52 11.37 -13.86
C TYR A 539 16.87 10.87 -13.34
N GLU A 540 17.76 11.82 -13.07
CA GLU A 540 19.09 11.61 -12.51
C GLU A 540 19.13 12.13 -11.06
N LEU A 541 19.88 11.45 -10.20
CA LEU A 541 20.22 11.97 -8.88
C LEU A 541 21.23 13.11 -9.04
N CYS A 542 20.89 14.29 -8.53
CA CYS A 542 21.73 15.49 -8.51
C CYS A 542 21.91 15.98 -7.08
N ASP A 543 23.15 16.25 -6.68
CA ASP A 543 23.46 16.62 -5.30
C ASP A 543 23.07 18.09 -4.99
N ASN A 544 22.94 18.92 -6.03
CA ASN A 544 22.63 20.35 -5.92
C ASN A 544 21.28 20.67 -6.58
N ALA A 545 20.56 21.64 -6.01
CA ALA A 545 19.41 22.27 -6.65
C ALA A 545 19.81 22.96 -7.96
N ARG A 546 18.98 22.84 -9.00
CA ARG A 546 19.21 23.43 -10.33
C ARG A 546 17.90 23.99 -10.88
N THR A 547 18.03 25.04 -11.69
CA THR A 547 16.92 25.54 -12.50
C THR A 547 17.12 25.05 -13.92
N HIS A 548 16.16 24.28 -14.43
CA HIS A 548 16.20 23.75 -15.79
C HIS A 548 15.35 24.61 -16.70
N GLN A 549 15.85 24.82 -17.93
CA GLN A 549 15.10 25.50 -18.98
C GLN A 549 13.95 24.63 -19.51
N THR A 550 13.04 25.23 -20.26
CA THR A 550 12.00 24.50 -21.00
C THR A 550 12.59 23.52 -22.00
N TRP A 551 11.84 22.47 -22.35
CA TRP A 551 12.31 21.42 -23.26
C TRP A 551 11.29 21.09 -24.36
N ASP A 552 11.83 20.63 -25.48
CA ASP A 552 11.07 20.00 -26.56
C ASP A 552 11.38 18.50 -26.62
N SER A 553 10.36 17.68 -26.83
CA SER A 553 10.53 16.23 -26.90
C SER A 553 11.18 15.79 -28.21
N ILE A 554 12.08 14.82 -28.14
CA ILE A 554 12.66 14.15 -29.31
C ILE A 554 11.70 13.05 -29.77
N ALA A 555 11.18 13.17 -30.99
CA ALA A 555 10.24 12.20 -31.56
C ALA A 555 10.91 10.85 -31.82
N VAL A 556 10.24 9.77 -31.40
CA VAL A 556 10.67 8.38 -31.60
C VAL A 556 9.57 7.62 -32.31
N SER A 557 9.90 6.95 -33.41
CA SER A 557 8.97 6.10 -34.14
C SER A 557 9.64 4.85 -34.66
N CYS A 558 9.00 3.70 -34.45
CA CYS A 558 9.39 2.41 -35.04
C CYS A 558 8.84 2.18 -36.46
N ASN A 559 7.91 3.01 -36.96
CA ASN A 559 7.28 2.87 -38.28
C ASN A 559 6.86 4.22 -38.87
N GLN A 560 6.30 4.23 -40.09
CA GLN A 560 5.81 5.43 -40.76
C GLN A 560 4.29 5.62 -40.64
N SER A 561 3.64 5.07 -39.61
CA SER A 561 2.19 5.18 -39.45
C SER A 561 1.75 6.62 -39.17
N SER A 562 0.57 7.01 -39.65
CA SER A 562 0.00 8.33 -39.35
C SER A 562 -0.44 8.43 -37.88
N SER A 563 -0.29 9.63 -37.30
CA SER A 563 -0.74 9.95 -35.94
C SER A 563 -2.27 9.94 -35.84
N ASP A 564 -2.82 9.39 -34.76
CA ASP A 564 -4.27 9.51 -34.47
C ASP A 564 -4.58 10.90 -33.89
N PRO A 565 -5.31 11.76 -34.61
CA PRO A 565 -5.57 13.14 -34.17
C PRO A 565 -6.53 13.23 -32.98
N ARG A 566 -7.13 12.11 -32.53
CA ARG A 566 -8.10 12.08 -31.42
C ARG A 566 -7.47 11.94 -30.04
N LYS A 567 -6.16 11.63 -29.95
CA LYS A 567 -5.48 11.53 -28.65
C LYS A 567 -5.12 12.93 -28.16
N ARG A 568 -5.63 13.29 -26.97
CA ARG A 568 -5.19 14.49 -26.24
C ARG A 568 -3.72 14.25 -25.83
N GLN A 569 -2.88 15.25 -26.02
CA GLN A 569 -1.46 15.18 -25.68
C GLN A 569 -1.18 16.12 -24.51
N LEU A 570 -0.39 15.66 -23.54
CA LEU A 570 0.11 16.52 -22.47
C LEU A 570 0.99 17.62 -23.06
N VAL A 571 0.80 18.84 -22.60
CA VAL A 571 1.54 20.01 -23.08
C VAL A 571 2.77 20.21 -22.19
N PRO A 572 4.00 20.17 -22.75
CA PRO A 572 5.22 20.46 -21.98
C PRO A 572 5.17 21.85 -21.35
N ARG A 573 5.76 21.99 -20.15
CA ARG A 573 5.87 23.27 -19.45
C ARG A 573 6.64 24.30 -20.30
N LYS A 574 6.11 25.54 -20.36
CA LYS A 574 6.74 26.68 -21.07
C LYS A 574 7.49 27.68 -20.17
N THR A 575 7.67 27.36 -18.91
CA THR A 575 8.48 28.14 -17.94
C THR A 575 9.61 27.29 -17.38
N ASP A 576 10.70 27.94 -16.97
CA ASP A 576 11.79 27.27 -16.27
C ASP A 576 11.28 26.62 -14.98
N LEU A 577 11.86 25.46 -14.65
CA LEU A 577 11.48 24.67 -13.48
C LEU A 577 12.64 24.62 -12.48
N GLN A 578 12.37 25.04 -11.25
CA GLN A 578 13.33 24.96 -10.15
C GLN A 578 13.23 23.61 -9.46
N TYR A 579 14.33 22.84 -9.48
CA TYR A 579 14.44 21.58 -8.77
C TYR A 579 15.21 21.75 -7.47
N ILE A 580 14.78 21.00 -6.46
CA ILE A 580 15.58 20.74 -5.25
C ILE A 580 16.72 19.75 -5.55
N SER A 581 17.67 19.59 -4.63
CA SER A 581 18.61 18.47 -4.66
C SER A 581 17.88 17.13 -4.55
N GLY A 582 18.32 16.15 -5.34
CA GLY A 582 17.68 14.86 -5.50
C GLY A 582 17.41 14.56 -6.97
N TYR A 583 16.27 13.94 -7.27
CA TYR A 583 15.91 13.57 -8.64
C TYR A 583 15.50 14.77 -9.48
N GLN A 584 16.16 14.94 -10.61
CA GLN A 584 15.91 16.01 -11.59
C GLN A 584 15.89 15.40 -12.99
N ILE A 585 15.21 16.03 -13.96
CA ILE A 585 15.31 15.55 -15.34
C ILE A 585 16.79 15.59 -15.78
N LYS A 586 17.21 14.50 -16.41
CA LYS A 586 18.54 14.35 -17.00
C LYS A 586 18.72 15.37 -18.12
N LEU A 587 19.88 16.02 -18.13
CA LEU A 587 20.27 16.95 -19.18
C LEU A 587 21.07 16.25 -20.29
N LYS A 588 21.05 16.82 -21.49
CA LYS A 588 21.95 16.45 -22.58
C LYS A 588 23.36 16.92 -22.27
N ASN A 589 24.38 16.11 -22.59
CA ASN A 589 25.77 16.44 -22.24
C ASN A 589 26.30 17.67 -22.99
N GLU A 590 25.86 17.89 -24.24
CA GLU A 590 26.39 18.98 -25.08
C GLU A 590 25.65 20.31 -24.89
N SER A 591 24.33 20.28 -24.64
CA SER A 591 23.50 21.49 -24.62
C SER A 591 22.99 21.86 -23.24
N GLU A 592 23.19 21.03 -22.22
CA GLU A 592 22.60 21.17 -20.87
C GLU A 592 21.08 21.38 -20.87
N LEU A 593 20.40 21.00 -21.95
CA LEU A 593 18.93 21.06 -22.06
C LEU A 593 18.32 19.76 -21.54
N PRO A 594 17.11 19.80 -20.96
CA PRO A 594 16.44 18.59 -20.50
C PRO A 594 16.23 17.57 -21.62
N LEU A 595 16.42 16.29 -21.29
CA LEU A 595 16.30 15.17 -22.21
C LEU A 595 14.95 14.47 -22.03
N VAL A 596 14.05 14.67 -22.98
CA VAL A 596 12.76 13.99 -23.03
C VAL A 596 12.53 13.41 -24.42
N PHE A 597 12.06 12.16 -24.46
CA PHE A 597 11.65 11.51 -25.70
C PHE A 597 10.14 11.38 -25.76
N LEU A 598 9.57 11.45 -26.96
CA LEU A 598 8.15 11.24 -27.21
C LEU A 598 7.99 10.09 -28.19
N MET A 599 7.43 8.99 -27.68
CA MET A 599 7.00 7.87 -28.52
C MET A 599 5.83 8.32 -29.39
N HIS A 600 5.83 7.90 -30.66
CA HIS A 600 4.77 8.23 -31.61
C HIS A 600 3.38 7.89 -31.02
N PRO A 601 2.34 8.74 -31.16
CA PRO A 601 1.06 8.55 -30.47
C PRO A 601 0.33 7.23 -30.76
N SER A 602 0.60 6.60 -31.91
CA SER A 602 0.06 5.28 -32.23
C SER A 602 0.82 4.14 -31.54
N HIS A 603 2.05 4.37 -31.09
CA HIS A 603 2.94 3.39 -30.47
C HIS A 603 2.79 3.46 -28.96
N ARG A 604 2.51 2.32 -28.34
CA ARG A 604 2.47 2.20 -26.89
C ARG A 604 3.79 1.62 -26.41
N VAL A 605 4.37 2.22 -25.36
CA VAL A 605 5.58 1.69 -24.73
C VAL A 605 5.24 0.41 -23.96
N THR A 606 5.86 -0.70 -24.34
CA THR A 606 5.59 -2.04 -23.78
C THR A 606 6.70 -2.57 -22.89
N ASP A 607 7.95 -2.15 -23.06
CA ASP A 607 9.02 -2.44 -22.11
C ASP A 607 10.16 -1.43 -22.27
N ILE A 608 11.01 -1.30 -21.25
CA ILE A 608 12.16 -0.40 -21.23
C ILE A 608 13.38 -1.16 -20.69
N ALA A 609 14.52 -1.01 -21.36
CA ALA A 609 15.80 -1.50 -20.86
C ALA A 609 16.90 -0.46 -21.09
N TYR A 610 17.77 -0.26 -20.10
CA TYR A 610 18.87 0.70 -20.19
C TYR A 610 20.21 0.00 -20.01
N LEU A 611 21.08 0.14 -21.01
CA LEU A 611 22.44 -0.39 -21.00
C LEU A 611 23.42 0.69 -20.56
N HIS A 612 23.74 0.70 -19.26
CA HIS A 612 24.55 1.73 -18.60
C HIS A 612 25.87 2.03 -19.31
N LYS A 613 26.62 0.99 -19.74
CA LYS A 613 27.97 1.13 -20.34
C LYS A 613 28.00 2.08 -21.54
N TYR A 614 26.96 2.09 -22.36
CA TYR A 614 26.89 2.90 -23.58
C TYR A 614 25.85 4.01 -23.52
N HIS A 615 25.21 4.20 -22.35
CA HIS A 615 24.05 5.09 -22.20
C HIS A 615 22.97 4.84 -23.27
N CYS A 616 22.77 3.56 -23.63
CA CYS A 616 21.82 3.12 -24.64
C CYS A 616 20.47 2.82 -23.98
N LEU A 617 19.45 3.59 -24.32
CA LEU A 617 18.07 3.37 -23.89
C LEU A 617 17.31 2.61 -24.98
N ALA A 618 16.90 1.37 -24.69
CA ALA A 618 16.05 0.58 -25.56
C ALA A 618 14.60 0.63 -25.10
N ILE A 619 13.71 0.89 -26.06
CA ILE A 619 12.28 1.02 -25.85
C ILE A 619 11.55 0.04 -26.75
N GLY A 620 10.73 -0.79 -26.14
CA GLY A 620 9.84 -1.72 -26.82
C GLY A 620 8.50 -1.05 -27.05
N SER A 621 7.92 -1.29 -28.22
CA SER A 621 6.55 -0.90 -28.52
C SER A 621 5.73 -2.06 -29.05
N ASN A 622 4.43 -1.81 -29.24
CA ASN A 622 3.54 -2.72 -29.95
C ASN A 622 3.89 -2.93 -31.44
N PHE A 623 4.78 -2.13 -32.01
CA PHE A 623 5.23 -2.27 -33.39
C PHE A 623 6.65 -2.83 -33.53
N GLY A 624 7.53 -2.48 -32.60
CA GLY A 624 8.96 -2.62 -32.84
C GLY A 624 9.81 -2.24 -31.65
N VAL A 625 11.12 -2.10 -31.90
CA VAL A 625 12.10 -1.65 -30.91
C VAL A 625 12.81 -0.40 -31.42
N ALA A 626 13.05 0.55 -30.53
CA ALA A 626 13.89 1.73 -30.77
C ALA A 626 15.03 1.76 -29.74
N MET A 627 16.23 2.16 -30.16
CA MET A 627 17.39 2.35 -29.30
C MET A 627 17.91 3.78 -29.46
N LEU A 628 18.05 4.46 -28.33
CA LEU A 628 18.35 5.88 -28.23
C LEU A 628 19.69 6.09 -27.54
N ASP A 629 20.43 7.07 -28.02
CA ASP A 629 21.62 7.60 -27.35
C ASP A 629 21.18 8.68 -26.37
N VAL A 630 21.35 8.40 -25.08
CA VAL A 630 20.94 9.27 -23.98
C VAL A 630 21.92 10.43 -23.75
N ASN A 631 23.19 10.29 -24.14
CA ASN A 631 24.17 11.36 -23.92
C ASN A 631 23.92 12.55 -24.85
N HIS A 632 23.58 12.25 -26.11
CA HIS A 632 23.40 13.24 -27.15
C HIS A 632 21.94 13.47 -27.53
N GLY A 633 21.02 12.57 -27.15
CA GLY A 633 19.58 12.71 -27.37
C GLY A 633 19.14 12.52 -28.81
N TYR A 634 19.44 11.36 -29.41
CA TYR A 634 18.92 11.02 -30.75
C TYR A 634 18.67 9.52 -30.94
N LEU A 635 17.85 9.19 -31.94
CA LEU A 635 17.51 7.83 -32.33
C LEU A 635 18.66 7.19 -33.11
N VAL A 636 19.22 6.10 -32.59
CA VAL A 636 20.34 5.37 -33.22
C VAL A 636 19.82 4.22 -34.08
N PHE A 637 18.85 3.46 -33.58
CA PHE A 637 18.31 2.30 -34.25
C PHE A 637 16.80 2.21 -34.03
N ALA A 638 16.05 1.92 -35.08
CA ALA A 638 14.63 1.60 -34.99
C ALA A 638 14.33 0.44 -35.94
N ASN A 639 13.52 -0.51 -35.49
CA ASN A 639 13.08 -1.62 -36.31
C ASN A 639 11.62 -1.98 -36.00
N SER A 640 10.81 -2.14 -37.04
CA SER A 640 9.46 -2.68 -36.96
C SER A 640 9.51 -4.20 -37.13
N PHE A 641 8.74 -4.92 -36.31
CA PHE A 641 8.57 -6.38 -36.46
C PHE A 641 7.23 -6.75 -37.11
N ASN A 642 6.43 -5.75 -37.50
CA ASN A 642 5.23 -5.96 -38.31
C ASN A 642 5.61 -5.89 -39.79
N ASP A 643 5.17 -6.85 -40.61
CA ASP A 643 5.41 -6.86 -42.06
C ASP A 643 4.78 -5.62 -42.71
N ASP A 644 5.59 -4.81 -43.41
CA ASP A 644 5.16 -3.63 -44.18
C ASP A 644 4.46 -3.98 -45.52
N HIS A 645 3.79 -5.14 -45.62
CA HIS A 645 3.14 -5.59 -46.86
C HIS A 645 1.61 -5.57 -46.77
N LEU A 646 1.03 -4.60 -47.50
CA LEU A 646 -0.32 -4.57 -48.10
C LEU A 646 -1.41 -5.38 -47.38
N ASP A 647 -2.09 -4.77 -46.40
CA ASP A 647 -3.52 -5.02 -46.13
C ASP A 647 -4.08 -3.97 -45.16
N THR A 648 -3.68 -2.70 -45.30
CA THR A 648 -4.33 -1.57 -44.63
C THR A 648 -5.56 -1.11 -45.42
N SER A 649 -6.44 -2.03 -45.80
CA SER A 649 -7.81 -1.70 -46.18
C SER A 649 -8.77 -2.22 -45.13
N VAL A 650 -9.11 -1.32 -44.21
CA VAL A 650 -10.34 -1.36 -43.41
C VAL A 650 -10.49 -2.63 -42.56
N VAL A 651 -9.86 -2.65 -41.39
CA VAL A 651 -10.38 -3.43 -40.25
C VAL A 651 -11.77 -2.87 -39.94
N SER A 652 -12.80 -3.47 -40.55
CA SER A 652 -14.17 -2.97 -40.48
C SER A 652 -14.65 -2.86 -39.04
N ALA A 653 -15.34 -1.75 -38.73
CA ALA A 653 -16.04 -1.51 -37.46
C ALA A 653 -16.97 -2.68 -37.03
N ASN A 654 -17.29 -3.60 -37.95
CA ASN A 654 -18.08 -4.79 -37.71
C ASN A 654 -17.37 -5.86 -36.87
N GLN A 655 -16.04 -5.95 -36.88
CA GLN A 655 -15.32 -6.83 -35.93
C GLN A 655 -15.38 -6.25 -34.50
N PHE A 656 -15.27 -4.93 -34.35
CA PHE A 656 -15.44 -4.23 -33.06
C PHE A 656 -16.84 -4.40 -32.45
N GLN A 657 -17.90 -4.45 -33.28
CA GLN A 657 -19.28 -4.65 -32.79
C GLN A 657 -19.58 -6.10 -32.38
N ARG A 658 -19.02 -7.11 -33.06
CA ARG A 658 -19.24 -8.53 -32.72
C ARG A 658 -18.69 -8.90 -31.35
N PHE A 659 -17.57 -8.33 -30.91
CA PHE A 659 -16.99 -8.64 -29.58
C PHE A 659 -17.67 -7.88 -28.42
N LYS A 660 -18.15 -6.64 -28.64
CA LYS A 660 -19.03 -5.96 -27.68
C LYS A 660 -20.31 -6.76 -27.42
N SER A 661 -20.86 -7.39 -28.46
CA SER A 661 -22.01 -8.29 -28.37
C SER A 661 -21.73 -9.55 -27.53
N VAL A 662 -20.54 -10.17 -27.67
CA VAL A 662 -20.15 -11.37 -26.89
C VAL A 662 -19.96 -11.07 -25.41
N LYS A 663 -19.35 -9.94 -25.04
CA LYS A 663 -19.16 -9.55 -23.62
C LYS A 663 -20.50 -9.14 -22.96
N LYS A 664 -21.40 -8.51 -23.72
CA LYS A 664 -22.79 -8.20 -23.29
C LYS A 664 -23.65 -9.46 -23.15
N SER A 665 -23.42 -10.45 -24.02
CA SER A 665 -24.00 -11.80 -23.96
C SER A 665 -23.54 -12.54 -22.70
N LEU A 666 -22.23 -12.62 -22.42
CA LEU A 666 -21.67 -13.25 -21.22
C LEU A 666 -22.16 -12.60 -19.92
N ARG A 667 -22.21 -11.26 -19.83
CA ARG A 667 -22.80 -10.54 -18.68
C ARG A 667 -24.29 -10.86 -18.48
N LYS A 668 -25.07 -11.07 -19.56
CA LYS A 668 -26.46 -11.53 -19.46
C LYS A 668 -26.55 -12.99 -18.96
N THR A 669 -25.62 -13.86 -19.35
CA THR A 669 -25.59 -15.27 -18.94
C THR A 669 -25.25 -15.43 -17.45
N PHE A 670 -24.30 -14.65 -16.93
CA PHE A 670 -23.95 -14.68 -15.49
C PHE A 670 -24.98 -13.96 -14.60
N ARG A 671 -25.61 -12.87 -15.08
CA ARG A 671 -26.74 -12.23 -14.36
C ARG A 671 -27.97 -13.14 -14.28
N ARG A 672 -28.19 -14.02 -15.27
CA ARG A 672 -29.25 -15.04 -15.20
C ARG A 672 -28.92 -16.20 -14.25
N LYS A 673 -27.64 -16.55 -14.07
CA LYS A 673 -27.23 -17.60 -13.12
C LYS A 673 -27.23 -17.15 -11.64
N LYS A 674 -27.25 -15.84 -11.37
CA LYS A 674 -27.26 -15.29 -9.99
C LYS A 674 -28.65 -14.99 -9.42
N LYS A 675 -29.72 -15.31 -10.16
CA LYS A 675 -31.10 -15.36 -9.65
C LYS A 675 -31.59 -16.81 -9.71
N THR A 676 -31.22 -17.61 -8.71
CA THR A 676 -32.03 -18.76 -8.30
C THR A 676 -33.22 -18.21 -7.51
N PRO A 677 -34.47 -18.49 -7.90
CA PRO A 677 -35.62 -18.22 -7.04
C PRO A 677 -35.65 -19.27 -5.92
N ASP A 678 -35.73 -18.81 -4.68
CA ASP A 678 -36.29 -19.64 -3.61
C ASP A 678 -37.71 -20.06 -4.03
N SER A 679 -37.93 -21.36 -4.14
CA SER A 679 -39.28 -21.90 -4.21
C SER A 679 -39.36 -23.12 -3.31
N THR A 680 -39.88 -22.86 -2.12
CA THR A 680 -40.49 -23.85 -1.25
C THR A 680 -41.64 -24.49 -2.01
N MET A 681 -41.56 -25.82 -2.15
CA MET A 681 -42.57 -26.69 -2.73
C MET A 681 -43.93 -26.48 -2.07
N LEU A 682 -44.95 -26.10 -2.87
CA LEU A 682 -46.35 -26.48 -2.62
C LEU A 682 -47.04 -26.85 -3.94
N ILE A 683 -47.90 -27.86 -3.81
CA ILE A 683 -48.56 -28.70 -4.80
C ILE A 683 -49.70 -27.95 -5.52
N GLY A 684 -49.93 -28.19 -6.82
CA GLY A 684 -51.21 -27.86 -7.46
C GLY A 684 -51.24 -27.67 -8.99
N THR A 685 -51.53 -28.77 -9.69
CA THR A 685 -52.16 -29.01 -11.00
C THR A 685 -52.60 -27.85 -11.95
N SER A 686 -52.15 -27.99 -13.21
CA SER A 686 -52.82 -27.73 -14.52
C SER A 686 -53.38 -26.36 -14.93
N VAL A 687 -52.94 -25.85 -16.10
CA VAL A 687 -53.70 -25.73 -17.39
C VAL A 687 -52.98 -24.72 -18.32
N GLU A 688 -52.87 -25.07 -19.61
CA GLU A 688 -52.33 -24.28 -20.73
C GLU A 688 -53.27 -23.12 -21.16
N TYR A 689 -52.71 -22.06 -21.77
CA TYR A 689 -53.07 -21.48 -23.10
C TYR A 689 -52.77 -19.96 -23.22
N GLU A 690 -51.97 -19.68 -24.26
CA GLU A 690 -52.06 -18.61 -25.28
C GLU A 690 -51.91 -17.08 -25.02
N THR A 691 -50.95 -16.53 -25.79
CA THR A 691 -50.86 -15.24 -26.53
C THR A 691 -51.38 -13.93 -25.93
N HIS A 692 -50.53 -12.90 -25.89
CA HIS A 692 -50.58 -11.68 -26.73
C HIS A 692 -49.58 -10.59 -26.25
N THR A 693 -49.00 -9.88 -27.21
CA THR A 693 -48.34 -8.56 -27.06
C THR A 693 -49.34 -7.48 -27.52
N PRO A 694 -49.05 -6.16 -27.51
CA PRO A 694 -48.14 -5.30 -26.73
C PRO A 694 -48.92 -4.11 -26.08
N ASP A 695 -48.27 -3.28 -25.25
CA ASP A 695 -48.21 -1.81 -25.33
C ASP A 695 -48.04 -1.04 -24.00
N LYS A 696 -47.41 0.12 -24.19
CA LYS A 696 -46.99 1.21 -23.30
C LYS A 696 -47.93 1.56 -22.14
N SER A 697 -47.37 1.83 -20.95
CA SER A 697 -47.42 3.16 -20.30
C SER A 697 -46.73 3.19 -18.92
N THR A 698 -45.93 4.24 -18.76
CA THR A 698 -45.70 5.09 -17.57
C THR A 698 -46.06 4.57 -16.17
N SER A 699 -45.08 4.52 -15.26
CA SER A 699 -45.27 4.62 -13.80
C SER A 699 -43.96 5.13 -13.18
N GLN A 700 -43.85 6.43 -12.94
CA GLN A 700 -43.87 7.06 -11.60
C GLN A 700 -42.74 6.59 -10.66
N ARG A 701 -41.78 7.52 -10.47
CA ARG A 701 -40.83 7.56 -9.36
C ARG A 701 -41.58 7.54 -8.03
N ILE A 702 -41.16 6.67 -7.14
CA ILE A 702 -41.34 6.82 -5.69
C ILE A 702 -39.92 7.06 -5.16
N GLU A 703 -39.67 8.28 -4.72
CA GLU A 703 -38.47 8.67 -3.97
C GLU A 703 -38.76 8.38 -2.50
N GLU A 704 -38.11 7.35 -1.95
CA GLU A 704 -37.98 7.19 -0.50
C GLU A 704 -36.66 7.84 -0.06
N TYR A 705 -36.81 8.88 0.76
CA TYR A 705 -35.76 9.52 1.52
C TYR A 705 -35.15 8.51 2.51
N ASN A 706 -33.85 8.25 2.36
CA ASN A 706 -33.02 7.71 3.44
C ASN A 706 -31.88 8.71 3.70
N GLU A 707 -31.98 9.40 4.82
CA GLU A 707 -30.91 10.18 5.42
C GLU A 707 -29.97 9.23 6.16
N GLU A 708 -28.89 8.81 5.50
CA GLU A 708 -27.63 8.46 6.18
C GLU A 708 -26.51 9.09 5.35
N GLY A 709 -25.85 10.10 5.92
CA GLY A 709 -24.70 10.77 5.34
C GLY A 709 -23.49 9.85 5.27
N GLY A 710 -23.50 8.94 4.29
CA GLY A 710 -22.33 8.23 3.84
C GLY A 710 -21.54 9.13 2.91
N TYR A 711 -20.26 9.37 3.23
CA TYR A 711 -19.30 9.84 2.24
C TYR A 711 -19.44 8.97 0.99
N MET A 712 -19.66 9.61 -0.16
CA MET A 712 -19.60 8.91 -1.44
C MET A 712 -18.14 8.50 -1.70
N GLU A 713 -17.69 7.43 -1.05
CA GLU A 713 -16.67 6.56 -1.63
C GLU A 713 -17.29 6.00 -2.91
N ARG A 714 -17.04 6.69 -4.03
CA ARG A 714 -17.24 6.05 -5.33
C ARG A 714 -16.31 4.83 -5.30
N PRO A 715 -16.85 3.61 -5.42
CA PRO A 715 -15.99 2.46 -5.67
C PRO A 715 -15.15 2.80 -6.88
N ILE A 716 -13.90 2.34 -6.89
CA ILE A 716 -12.99 2.39 -8.03
C ILE A 716 -13.64 1.58 -9.15
N GLU A 717 -14.62 2.17 -9.82
CA GLU A 717 -15.03 1.78 -11.15
C GLU A 717 -13.88 2.26 -12.04
N ALA A 718 -12.84 1.42 -12.12
CA ALA A 718 -11.89 1.48 -13.21
C ALA A 718 -12.73 1.73 -14.47
N ARG A 719 -12.56 2.88 -15.12
CA ARG A 719 -13.21 3.21 -16.39
C ARG A 719 -12.72 2.20 -17.44
N GLU A 720 -13.30 1.01 -17.41
CA GLU A 720 -12.92 -0.18 -18.20
C GLU A 720 -13.11 0.03 -19.71
N ASP A 721 -13.76 1.13 -20.12
CA ASP A 721 -14.15 1.37 -21.51
C ASP A 721 -12.97 1.74 -22.44
N LEU A 722 -11.84 2.22 -21.90
CA LEU A 722 -10.60 2.47 -22.67
C LEU A 722 -9.61 1.29 -22.64
N GLY A 723 -9.59 0.49 -21.57
CA GLY A 723 -8.76 -0.72 -21.47
C GLY A 723 -9.11 -1.79 -22.52
N VAL A 724 -10.31 -1.74 -23.09
CA VAL A 724 -10.75 -2.61 -24.19
C VAL A 724 -10.01 -2.28 -25.50
N LEU A 725 -9.58 -1.05 -25.76
CA LEU A 725 -8.77 -0.74 -26.95
C LEU A 725 -7.30 -1.12 -26.74
N ASP A 726 -6.81 -0.97 -25.51
CA ASP A 726 -5.43 -1.25 -25.08
C ASP A 726 -5.05 -2.73 -25.22
N CYS A 727 -6.00 -3.66 -25.00
CA CYS A 727 -5.76 -5.10 -25.14
C CYS A 727 -5.74 -5.63 -26.60
N TYR A 728 -6.20 -4.87 -27.60
CA TYR A 728 -6.12 -5.28 -29.01
C TYR A 728 -4.76 -4.93 -29.64
N ALA A 729 -4.12 -3.84 -29.21
CA ALA A 729 -2.78 -3.46 -29.65
C ALA A 729 -1.68 -4.36 -29.06
N GLU A 730 -1.91 -4.98 -27.90
CA GLU A 730 -0.96 -5.89 -27.25
C GLU A 730 -0.79 -7.25 -27.97
N ASN A 731 -1.73 -7.61 -28.86
CA ASN A 731 -1.76 -8.93 -29.50
C ASN A 731 -1.26 -8.93 -30.97
N SER A 732 -0.63 -7.86 -31.45
CA SER A 732 0.06 -7.90 -32.75
C SER A 732 1.30 -8.77 -32.72
N ARG A 733 1.63 -9.38 -33.86
CA ARG A 733 2.79 -10.28 -33.98
C ARG A 733 4.12 -9.58 -33.66
N GLY A 734 4.26 -8.32 -34.06
CA GLY A 734 5.46 -7.51 -33.83
C GLY A 734 5.54 -6.84 -32.46
N THR A 735 4.60 -7.09 -31.55
CA THR A 735 4.63 -6.50 -30.19
C THR A 735 5.84 -7.01 -29.43
N VAL A 736 6.68 -6.08 -28.95
CA VAL A 736 7.76 -6.38 -28.01
C VAL A 736 7.17 -6.63 -26.63
N THR A 737 7.42 -7.79 -26.05
CA THR A 737 6.88 -8.19 -24.74
C THR A 737 7.93 -8.16 -23.63
N CYS A 738 9.21 -8.29 -23.97
CA CYS A 738 10.30 -8.10 -23.00
C CYS A 738 11.57 -7.56 -23.66
N LEU A 739 12.29 -6.71 -22.93
CA LEU A 739 13.62 -6.19 -23.24
C LEU A 739 14.57 -6.47 -22.09
N ARG A 740 15.74 -7.06 -22.37
CA ARG A 740 16.73 -7.36 -21.34
C ARG A 740 18.14 -7.07 -21.81
N THR A 741 18.91 -6.41 -20.95
CA THR A 741 20.36 -6.25 -21.13
C THR A 741 21.06 -7.50 -20.63
N MET A 742 21.98 -8.03 -21.42
CA MET A 742 22.70 -9.27 -21.13
C MET A 742 24.16 -9.13 -21.55
N ARG A 743 25.04 -9.92 -20.95
CA ARG A 743 26.47 -9.92 -21.27
C ARG A 743 27.00 -11.35 -21.37
N PHE A 744 27.30 -11.81 -22.58
CA PHE A 744 27.82 -13.16 -22.84
C PHE A 744 28.45 -13.26 -24.24
N PRO A 745 29.37 -14.21 -24.48
CA PRO A 745 29.91 -14.46 -25.82
C PRO A 745 28.82 -15.00 -26.75
N ILE A 746 28.43 -14.24 -27.77
CA ILE A 746 27.43 -14.69 -28.75
C ILE A 746 28.07 -15.21 -30.03
N ASN A 747 29.19 -14.61 -30.46
CA ASN A 747 29.85 -14.93 -31.72
C ASN A 747 31.14 -15.75 -31.54
N ASP A 748 31.98 -15.38 -30.56
CA ASP A 748 33.28 -16.01 -30.29
C ASP A 748 33.38 -16.32 -28.79
N ASP A 749 33.88 -17.51 -28.44
CA ASP A 749 34.06 -17.96 -27.04
C ASP A 749 35.03 -17.06 -26.27
N LYS A 750 35.86 -16.27 -26.99
CA LYS A 750 36.89 -15.42 -26.40
C LYS A 750 36.40 -14.03 -25.99
N ASN A 751 35.40 -13.49 -26.68
CA ASN A 751 34.97 -12.11 -26.50
C ASN A 751 33.56 -12.08 -25.90
N VAL A 752 33.41 -11.36 -24.79
CA VAL A 752 32.11 -11.19 -24.14
C VAL A 752 31.43 -9.97 -24.74
N ASP A 753 30.28 -10.19 -25.37
CA ASP A 753 29.50 -9.15 -26.04
C ASP A 753 28.46 -8.54 -25.09
N ASP A 754 28.20 -7.24 -25.23
CA ASP A 754 27.10 -6.54 -24.56
C ASP A 754 25.86 -6.57 -25.48
N ILE A 755 24.75 -7.11 -24.96
CA ILE A 755 23.61 -7.52 -25.78
C ILE A 755 22.30 -6.95 -25.24
N ILE A 756 21.43 -6.53 -26.15
CA ILE A 756 20.01 -6.29 -25.87
C ILE A 756 19.19 -7.43 -26.49
N ALA A 757 18.56 -8.22 -25.63
CA ALA A 757 17.61 -9.27 -26.02
C ALA A 757 16.20 -8.68 -26.14
N VAL A 758 15.55 -8.95 -27.27
CA VAL A 758 14.19 -8.48 -27.60
C VAL A 758 13.29 -9.69 -27.79
N GLY A 759 12.38 -9.93 -26.84
CA GLY A 759 11.36 -10.97 -26.93
C GLY A 759 10.05 -10.41 -27.48
N LEU A 760 9.44 -11.15 -28.40
CA LEU A 760 8.18 -10.77 -29.04
C LEU A 760 6.99 -11.60 -28.53
N HIS A 761 5.78 -11.07 -28.77
CA HIS A 761 4.52 -11.75 -28.50
C HIS A 761 4.38 -13.07 -29.27
N GLU A 762 4.98 -13.18 -30.46
CA GLU A 762 4.98 -14.41 -31.25
C GLU A 762 6.09 -15.41 -30.85
N GLY A 763 6.80 -15.21 -29.74
CA GLY A 763 7.80 -16.17 -29.26
C GLY A 763 9.17 -16.09 -29.90
N ASN A 764 9.40 -15.13 -30.81
CA ASN A 764 10.72 -14.88 -31.36
C ASN A 764 11.56 -14.05 -30.37
N VAL A 765 12.83 -14.41 -30.20
CA VAL A 765 13.81 -13.66 -29.42
C VAL A 765 14.95 -13.23 -30.34
N TYR A 766 15.17 -11.93 -30.44
CA TYR A 766 16.25 -11.32 -31.22
C TYR A 766 17.36 -10.84 -30.29
N PHE A 767 18.62 -11.05 -30.67
CA PHE A 767 19.78 -10.58 -29.92
C PHE A 767 20.50 -9.51 -30.74
N TYR A 768 20.59 -8.30 -30.17
CA TYR A 768 21.29 -7.17 -30.75
C TYR A 768 22.58 -6.92 -29.97
N VAL A 769 23.73 -6.98 -30.65
CA VAL A 769 25.02 -6.63 -30.05
C VAL A 769 25.21 -5.13 -30.12
N ILE A 770 25.64 -4.54 -29.00
CA ILE A 770 25.89 -3.11 -28.86
C ILE A 770 27.39 -2.89 -28.74
N ASN A 771 27.95 -2.15 -29.71
CA ASN A 771 29.37 -1.84 -29.79
C ASN A 771 29.57 -0.33 -29.83
N GLU A 772 30.72 0.13 -29.36
CA GLU A 772 31.14 1.52 -29.54
C GLU A 772 31.28 1.84 -31.02
N HIS A 773 30.83 3.04 -31.40
CA HIS A 773 30.85 3.51 -32.77
C HIS A 773 31.23 4.98 -32.83
N ASP A 774 32.32 5.27 -33.54
CA ASP A 774 32.72 6.63 -33.84
C ASP A 774 32.04 7.09 -35.14
N VAL A 775 31.22 8.13 -35.06
CA VAL A 775 30.56 8.75 -36.23
C VAL A 775 31.36 9.96 -36.75
N GLY A 776 32.60 10.14 -36.28
CA GLY A 776 33.53 11.19 -36.63
C GLY A 776 33.35 12.48 -35.81
N ILE A 777 32.11 12.88 -35.56
CA ILE A 777 31.79 14.10 -34.77
C ILE A 777 31.58 13.77 -33.29
N ARG A 778 31.17 12.52 -32.98
CA ARG A 778 30.87 12.05 -31.63
C ARG A 778 31.00 10.53 -31.52
N MET A 779 31.26 10.07 -30.29
CA MET A 779 31.20 8.67 -29.93
C MET A 779 29.77 8.27 -29.56
N THR A 780 29.24 7.22 -30.18
CA THR A 780 27.93 6.64 -29.90
C THR A 780 28.05 5.12 -29.85
N PHE A 781 26.92 4.41 -29.90
CA PHE A 781 26.87 2.98 -30.11
C PHE A 781 26.30 2.64 -31.49
N LYS A 782 26.67 1.46 -31.97
CA LYS A 782 26.01 0.78 -33.09
C LYS A 782 25.28 -0.45 -32.56
N SER A 783 24.09 -0.70 -33.10
CA SER A 783 23.30 -1.88 -32.81
C SER A 783 23.23 -2.78 -34.05
N GLU A 784 23.61 -4.05 -33.89
CA GLU A 784 23.56 -5.05 -34.96
C GLU A 784 22.79 -6.30 -34.50
N GLN A 785 21.84 -6.76 -35.30
CA GLN A 785 21.15 -8.01 -35.04
C GLN A 785 22.04 -9.20 -35.40
N VAL A 786 22.37 -10.04 -34.42
CA VAL A 786 23.36 -11.12 -34.60
C VAL A 786 22.72 -12.51 -34.60
N LYS A 787 21.77 -12.78 -33.70
CA LYS A 787 21.07 -14.08 -33.63
C LYS A 787 19.57 -13.92 -33.40
N LYS A 788 18.83 -14.96 -33.80
CA LYS A 788 17.38 -15.11 -33.58
C LYS A 788 17.08 -16.51 -33.07
N ILE A 789 16.32 -16.60 -31.96
CA ILE A 789 15.66 -17.83 -31.52
C ILE A 789 14.20 -17.75 -31.96
N SER A 790 13.75 -18.75 -32.73
CA SER A 790 12.34 -18.86 -33.09
C SER A 790 11.66 -20.00 -32.33
N ILE A 791 10.58 -19.68 -31.62
CA ILE A 791 9.80 -20.65 -30.84
C ILE A 791 8.62 -21.13 -31.69
N PRO A 792 8.56 -22.43 -32.08
CA PRO A 792 7.55 -22.92 -33.02
C PRO A 792 6.10 -22.73 -32.58
N HIS A 793 5.86 -22.72 -31.26
CA HIS A 793 4.51 -22.63 -30.69
C HIS A 793 3.94 -21.21 -30.68
N LYS A 794 4.71 -20.21 -31.13
CA LYS A 794 4.30 -18.80 -31.27
C LYS A 794 3.62 -18.20 -30.04
N GLN A 795 4.31 -18.23 -28.90
CA GLN A 795 3.79 -17.80 -27.61
C GLN A 795 4.52 -16.59 -27.07
N PRO A 796 3.87 -15.71 -26.30
CA PRO A 796 4.51 -14.52 -25.75
C PRO A 796 5.72 -14.85 -24.90
N VAL A 797 6.84 -14.17 -25.17
CA VAL A 797 8.03 -14.23 -24.33
C VAL A 797 7.82 -13.32 -23.12
N ILE A 798 7.82 -13.89 -21.93
CA ILE A 798 7.62 -13.16 -20.67
C ILE A 798 8.95 -12.57 -20.21
N ASN A 799 10.02 -13.37 -20.26
CA ASN A 799 11.34 -12.93 -19.82
C ASN A 799 12.45 -13.74 -20.53
N VAL A 800 13.62 -13.11 -20.68
CA VAL A 800 14.86 -13.73 -21.16
C VAL A 800 15.95 -13.42 -20.15
N ASP A 801 16.62 -14.44 -19.64
CA ASP A 801 17.56 -14.27 -18.54
C ASP A 801 18.80 -15.17 -18.70
N ILE A 802 19.83 -14.91 -17.91
CA ILE A 802 21.11 -15.63 -17.91
C ILE A 802 21.52 -16.01 -16.49
N THR A 803 22.11 -17.20 -16.35
CA THR A 803 22.51 -17.73 -15.05
C THR A 803 23.66 -17.00 -14.37
N ASN A 804 24.45 -16.22 -15.12
CA ASN A 804 25.67 -15.60 -14.63
C ASN A 804 25.79 -14.13 -15.07
N GLU A 805 26.16 -13.24 -14.15
CA GLU A 805 26.44 -11.82 -14.43
C GLU A 805 27.85 -11.38 -14.10
N GLU A 806 28.65 -12.17 -13.35
CA GLU A 806 29.91 -11.70 -12.76
C GLU A 806 31.07 -11.54 -13.78
N GLY A 807 30.76 -11.30 -15.06
CA GLY A 807 31.75 -11.07 -16.11
C GLY A 807 32.60 -12.31 -16.46
N TYR A 808 32.57 -13.36 -15.65
CA TYR A 808 33.23 -14.63 -15.91
C TYR A 808 32.29 -15.58 -16.62
N PHE A 809 32.40 -15.61 -17.95
CA PHE A 809 31.74 -16.65 -18.72
C PHE A 809 32.29 -18.03 -18.34
N SER A 810 31.38 -18.96 -18.02
CA SER A 810 31.69 -20.37 -17.83
C SER A 810 30.92 -21.22 -18.84
N VAL A 811 31.44 -22.41 -19.14
CA VAL A 811 30.74 -23.47 -19.90
C VAL A 811 29.43 -23.88 -19.21
N SER A 812 29.23 -23.55 -17.93
CA SER A 812 27.96 -23.75 -17.21
C SER A 812 26.90 -22.70 -17.51
N THR A 813 27.24 -21.58 -18.14
CA THR A 813 26.32 -20.45 -18.37
C THR A 813 25.19 -20.84 -19.33
N ARG A 814 23.94 -20.58 -18.93
CA ARG A 814 22.74 -20.89 -19.72
C ARG A 814 21.92 -19.64 -19.98
N ILE A 815 21.30 -19.61 -21.15
CA ILE A 815 20.26 -18.65 -21.51
C ILE A 815 18.91 -19.31 -21.20
N VAL A 816 18.09 -18.63 -20.43
CA VAL A 816 16.76 -19.08 -20.03
C VAL A 816 15.74 -18.22 -20.75
N VAL A 817 14.87 -18.85 -21.54
CA VAL A 817 13.76 -18.19 -22.22
C VAL A 817 12.47 -18.69 -21.61
N ILE A 818 11.70 -17.76 -21.05
CA ILE A 818 10.45 -18.02 -20.35
C ILE A 818 9.31 -17.49 -21.24
N THR A 819 8.45 -18.39 -21.73
CA THR A 819 7.22 -18.02 -22.43
C THR A 819 5.99 -18.24 -21.55
N GLU A 820 4.81 -17.81 -21.98
CA GLU A 820 3.56 -18.04 -21.25
C GLU A 820 3.26 -19.54 -21.02
N GLU A 821 3.78 -20.44 -21.84
CA GLU A 821 3.47 -21.88 -21.72
C GLU A 821 4.67 -22.80 -21.51
N GLN A 822 5.90 -22.33 -21.76
CA GLN A 822 7.09 -23.18 -21.76
C GLN A 822 8.29 -22.50 -21.11
N LEU A 823 9.04 -23.28 -20.32
CA LEU A 823 10.38 -22.93 -19.89
C LEU A 823 11.38 -23.57 -20.86
N ARG A 824 12.30 -22.80 -21.44
CA ARG A 824 13.32 -23.30 -22.36
C ARG A 824 14.72 -22.86 -21.93
N ILE A 825 15.65 -23.79 -21.95
CA ILE A 825 17.04 -23.57 -21.51
C ILE A 825 17.97 -23.87 -22.67
N TYR A 826 18.81 -22.91 -22.98
CA TYR A 826 19.77 -22.93 -24.08
C TYR A 826 21.19 -22.85 -23.52
N ASN A 827 22.13 -23.49 -24.22
CA ASN A 827 23.54 -23.16 -24.03
C ASN A 827 23.84 -21.80 -24.67
N CYS A 828 24.83 -21.07 -24.16
CA CYS A 828 25.25 -19.81 -24.78
C CYS A 828 26.01 -20.07 -26.09
N GLN A 829 26.97 -21.01 -26.06
CA GLN A 829 27.82 -21.32 -27.20
C GLN A 829 28.07 -22.84 -27.36
N PRO A 830 27.79 -23.43 -28.54
CA PRO A 830 26.88 -22.89 -29.55
C PRO A 830 25.46 -22.74 -28.96
N MET A 831 24.68 -21.79 -29.50
CA MET A 831 23.35 -21.47 -28.97
C MET A 831 22.32 -22.50 -29.44
N PHE A 832 22.25 -23.64 -28.75
CA PHE A 832 21.26 -24.69 -29.01
C PHE A 832 20.42 -24.98 -27.77
N LYS A 833 19.19 -25.44 -28.03
CA LYS A 833 18.25 -25.84 -26.98
C LYS A 833 18.76 -27.10 -26.29
N ARG A 834 18.93 -27.03 -24.97
CA ARG A 834 19.33 -28.17 -24.14
C ARG A 834 18.13 -28.83 -23.48
N GLU A 835 17.34 -28.05 -22.75
CA GLU A 835 16.19 -28.52 -21.99
C GLU A 835 14.95 -27.70 -22.30
N SER A 836 13.78 -28.31 -22.12
CA SER A 836 12.52 -27.57 -22.12
C SER A 836 11.46 -28.27 -21.32
N TYR A 837 10.66 -27.50 -20.60
CA TYR A 837 9.52 -27.99 -19.86
C TYR A 837 8.25 -27.29 -20.33
N LYS A 838 7.29 -28.07 -20.84
CA LYS A 838 6.04 -27.56 -21.45
C LYS A 838 4.93 -27.48 -20.40
N ILE A 839 4.99 -26.48 -19.54
CA ILE A 839 4.11 -26.32 -18.37
C ILE A 839 2.63 -26.39 -18.76
N THR A 840 2.17 -25.63 -19.75
CA THR A 840 0.75 -25.64 -20.13
C THR A 840 0.31 -26.96 -20.73
N ALA A 841 1.16 -27.60 -21.53
CA ALA A 841 0.81 -28.88 -22.15
C ALA A 841 0.77 -30.04 -21.14
N LEU A 842 1.61 -30.00 -20.10
CA LEU A 842 1.70 -31.05 -19.09
C LEU A 842 0.70 -30.86 -17.94
N GLU A 843 0.43 -29.61 -17.55
CA GLU A 843 -0.30 -29.30 -16.31
C GLU A 843 -1.46 -28.32 -16.51
N GLY A 844 -1.64 -27.74 -17.70
CA GLY A 844 -2.69 -26.75 -17.97
C GLY A 844 -2.45 -25.38 -17.30
N LEU A 845 -1.25 -25.13 -16.78
CA LEU A 845 -0.87 -23.88 -16.12
C LEU A 845 -0.20 -22.90 -17.10
N LYS A 846 -0.41 -21.61 -16.89
CA LYS A 846 0.26 -20.53 -17.64
C LYS A 846 1.24 -19.80 -16.72
N ILE A 847 2.41 -19.47 -17.24
CA ILE A 847 3.40 -18.65 -16.55
C ILE A 847 2.93 -17.19 -16.62
N LYS A 848 2.98 -16.48 -15.49
CA LYS A 848 2.64 -15.06 -15.38
C LYS A 848 3.88 -14.18 -15.24
N ASN A 849 4.82 -14.63 -14.42
CA ASN A 849 6.12 -13.98 -14.28
C ASN A 849 7.20 -15.03 -13.99
N GLY A 850 8.46 -14.71 -14.23
CA GLY A 850 9.57 -15.58 -13.88
C GLY A 850 10.93 -14.95 -14.10
N THR A 851 11.92 -15.38 -13.31
CA THR A 851 13.30 -14.91 -13.37
C THR A 851 14.26 -16.03 -13.00
N VAL A 852 15.53 -15.89 -13.37
CA VAL A 852 16.60 -16.71 -12.80
C VAL A 852 17.03 -16.10 -11.47
N ALA A 853 17.04 -16.91 -10.42
CA ALA A 853 17.47 -16.52 -9.08
C ALA A 853 18.70 -17.33 -8.65
N ARG A 854 19.64 -16.67 -7.96
CA ARG A 854 20.80 -17.27 -7.28
C ARG A 854 20.40 -17.53 -5.84
N ILE A 855 20.31 -18.81 -5.48
CA ILE A 855 19.93 -19.22 -4.13
C ILE A 855 21.15 -19.80 -3.45
N LEU A 856 21.47 -19.26 -2.27
CA LEU A 856 22.59 -19.68 -1.45
C LEU A 856 22.29 -21.01 -0.74
N SER A 857 23.32 -21.84 -0.55
CA SER A 857 23.18 -23.12 0.13
C SER A 857 22.88 -22.94 1.60
N LYS A 858 22.00 -23.78 2.16
CA LYS A 858 21.70 -23.79 3.60
C LYS A 858 22.91 -24.20 4.45
N LYS A 859 23.83 -25.01 3.89
CA LYS A 859 24.97 -25.59 4.61
C LYS A 859 26.26 -24.78 4.46
N SER A 860 26.40 -24.02 3.36
CA SER A 860 27.61 -23.26 3.05
C SER A 860 27.23 -21.87 2.55
N SER A 861 27.64 -20.83 3.28
CA SER A 861 27.36 -19.43 2.95
C SER A 861 27.96 -18.95 1.63
N ASN A 862 28.95 -19.68 1.08
CA ASN A 862 29.69 -19.26 -0.12
C ASN A 862 29.31 -20.03 -1.38
N ASN A 863 28.42 -21.02 -1.27
CA ASN A 863 27.98 -21.80 -2.42
C ASN A 863 26.57 -21.35 -2.85
N PHE A 864 26.41 -20.98 -4.11
CA PHE A 864 25.11 -20.63 -4.70
C PHE A 864 24.82 -21.49 -5.93
N GLU A 865 23.54 -21.73 -6.19
CA GLU A 865 23.08 -22.35 -7.43
C GLU A 865 21.99 -21.50 -8.08
N SER A 866 21.94 -21.51 -9.41
CA SER A 866 20.92 -20.79 -10.18
C SER A 866 19.68 -21.67 -10.37
N PHE A 867 18.53 -21.12 -10.01
CA PHE A 867 17.21 -21.72 -10.21
C PHE A 867 16.32 -20.79 -11.02
N VAL A 868 15.32 -21.34 -11.71
CA VAL A 868 14.27 -20.53 -12.35
C VAL A 868 13.07 -20.47 -11.43
N VAL A 869 12.73 -19.28 -10.95
CA VAL A 869 11.56 -19.05 -10.11
C VAL A 869 10.43 -18.53 -10.99
N LEU A 870 9.28 -19.20 -10.96
CA LEU A 870 8.11 -18.90 -11.80
C LEU A 870 6.88 -18.68 -10.93
N VAL A 871 6.07 -17.69 -11.31
CA VAL A 871 4.71 -17.47 -10.78
C VAL A 871 3.72 -17.89 -11.85
N THR A 872 2.77 -18.75 -11.50
CA THR A 872 1.75 -19.26 -12.43
C THR A 872 0.39 -18.61 -12.22
N ASN A 873 -0.50 -18.74 -13.20
CA ASN A 873 -1.85 -18.18 -13.19
C ASN A 873 -2.78 -18.75 -12.11
N ASN A 874 -2.46 -19.91 -11.54
CA ASN A 874 -3.18 -20.49 -10.41
C ASN A 874 -2.60 -20.08 -9.04
N GLY A 875 -1.68 -19.11 -9.01
CA GLY A 875 -1.13 -18.58 -7.77
C GLY A 875 -0.11 -19.49 -7.09
N THR A 876 0.56 -20.37 -7.82
CA THR A 876 1.67 -21.17 -7.27
C THR A 876 3.02 -20.55 -7.64
N LEU A 877 3.97 -20.68 -6.72
CA LEU A 877 5.37 -20.36 -6.94
C LEU A 877 6.11 -21.66 -7.24
N ARG A 878 6.85 -21.70 -8.35
CA ARG A 878 7.59 -22.88 -8.80
C ARG A 878 9.08 -22.57 -8.88
N ILE A 879 9.89 -23.50 -8.40
CA ILE A 879 11.36 -23.38 -8.43
C ILE A 879 11.88 -24.53 -9.28
N HIS A 880 12.37 -24.23 -10.48
CA HIS A 880 12.90 -25.21 -11.42
C HIS A 880 14.43 -25.23 -11.40
N SER A 881 15.04 -26.41 -11.49
CA SER A 881 16.48 -26.52 -11.72
C SER A 881 16.82 -26.06 -13.14
N VAL A 882 17.89 -25.27 -13.28
CA VAL A 882 18.41 -24.87 -14.59
C VAL A 882 19.10 -26.04 -15.30
N GLN A 883 19.62 -27.02 -14.56
CA GLN A 883 20.28 -28.19 -15.15
C GLN A 883 19.27 -29.17 -15.76
N LYS A 884 18.12 -29.34 -15.10
CA LYS A 884 17.05 -30.24 -15.52
C LYS A 884 15.70 -29.58 -15.27
N ALA A 885 15.16 -28.94 -16.31
CA ALA A 885 13.92 -28.16 -16.21
C ALA A 885 12.70 -28.95 -15.72
N SER A 886 12.71 -30.28 -15.84
CA SER A 886 11.65 -31.17 -15.32
C SER A 886 11.71 -31.39 -13.80
N GLN A 887 12.82 -31.03 -13.14
CA GLN A 887 12.95 -31.09 -11.69
C GLN A 887 12.55 -29.74 -11.10
N PHE A 888 11.46 -29.74 -10.34
CA PHE A 888 10.94 -28.53 -9.71
C PHE A 888 10.21 -28.81 -8.40
N GLU A 889 10.10 -27.78 -7.58
CA GLU A 889 9.24 -27.73 -6.40
C GLU A 889 8.10 -26.72 -6.65
N THR A 890 6.92 -26.98 -6.10
CA THR A 890 5.76 -26.09 -6.21
C THR A 890 5.22 -25.77 -4.82
N ARG A 891 4.94 -24.50 -4.54
CA ARG A 891 4.33 -24.02 -3.30
C ARG A 891 3.10 -23.15 -3.60
N LYS A 892 2.09 -23.22 -2.73
CA LYS A 892 1.00 -22.23 -2.73
C LYS A 892 1.58 -20.87 -2.38
N PHE A 893 1.21 -19.83 -3.12
CA PHE A 893 1.84 -18.53 -2.99
C PHE A 893 0.81 -17.41 -2.92
N ILE A 894 0.06 -17.18 -3.99
CA ILE A 894 -0.97 -16.15 -4.11
C ILE A 894 -2.33 -16.80 -4.27
N ASN A 895 -3.39 -16.17 -3.76
CA ASN A 895 -4.75 -16.62 -4.06
C ASN A 895 -5.02 -16.42 -5.56
N PRO A 896 -5.37 -17.46 -6.34
CA PRO A 896 -5.58 -17.34 -7.79
C PRO A 896 -6.69 -16.34 -8.19
N ILE A 897 -7.59 -15.99 -7.27
CA ILE A 897 -8.65 -15.00 -7.49
C ILE A 897 -8.08 -13.57 -7.47
N ASP A 898 -6.97 -13.35 -6.77
CA ASP A 898 -6.31 -12.04 -6.65
C ASP A 898 -5.41 -11.76 -7.86
N VAL A 899 -6.03 -11.25 -8.91
CA VAL A 899 -5.35 -10.88 -10.17
C VAL A 899 -4.38 -9.72 -9.97
N VAL A 900 -4.65 -8.82 -9.02
CA VAL A 900 -3.77 -7.67 -8.72
C VAL A 900 -2.46 -8.16 -8.11
N ALA A 901 -2.52 -9.07 -7.14
CA ALA A 901 -1.34 -9.71 -6.56
C ALA A 901 -0.52 -10.46 -7.62
N LEU A 902 -1.17 -11.21 -8.52
CA LEU A 902 -0.48 -11.94 -9.58
C LEU A 902 0.26 -11.02 -10.55
N ASN A 903 -0.39 -9.94 -11.01
CA ASN A 903 0.17 -9.02 -12.00
C ASN A 903 1.23 -8.07 -11.42
N SER A 904 1.14 -7.74 -10.13
CA SER A 904 2.12 -6.89 -9.44
C SER A 904 3.36 -7.64 -8.95
N SER A 905 3.40 -8.97 -9.13
CA SER A 905 4.54 -9.78 -8.70
C SER A 905 5.84 -9.33 -9.36
N CYS A 906 6.83 -8.99 -8.54
CA CYS A 906 8.16 -8.56 -8.92
C CYS A 906 9.19 -9.53 -8.33
N LEU A 907 9.78 -10.37 -9.17
CA LEU A 907 10.82 -11.31 -8.75
C LEU A 907 12.20 -10.66 -8.87
N SER A 908 13.06 -10.95 -7.90
CA SER A 908 14.46 -10.53 -7.88
C SER A 908 15.41 -11.71 -8.06
N ARG A 909 16.65 -11.44 -8.45
CA ARG A 909 17.68 -12.49 -8.61
C ARG A 909 18.11 -13.11 -7.29
N ASP A 910 17.87 -12.47 -6.16
CA ASP A 910 18.16 -13.05 -4.83
C ASP A 910 17.13 -14.09 -4.37
N GLY A 911 16.06 -14.30 -5.16
CA GLY A 911 14.98 -15.21 -4.82
C GLY A 911 13.89 -14.57 -3.96
N GLU A 912 13.88 -13.24 -3.82
CA GLU A 912 12.74 -12.54 -3.23
C GLU A 912 11.67 -12.23 -4.28
N VAL A 913 10.42 -12.25 -3.83
CA VAL A 913 9.24 -11.88 -4.61
C VAL A 913 8.45 -10.84 -3.81
N ALA A 914 8.22 -9.68 -4.42
CA ALA A 914 7.35 -8.64 -3.87
C ALA A 914 6.06 -8.55 -4.67
N TYR A 915 4.90 -8.46 -4.04
CA TYR A 915 3.61 -8.32 -4.73
C TYR A 915 2.59 -7.56 -3.88
N LEU A 916 1.60 -6.93 -4.51
CA LEU A 916 0.57 -6.19 -3.79
C LEU A 916 -0.47 -7.13 -3.17
N ILE A 917 -0.82 -6.89 -1.91
CA ILE A 917 -1.98 -7.46 -1.25
C ILE A 917 -3.05 -6.37 -1.16
N LYS A 918 -4.30 -6.68 -1.54
CA LYS A 918 -5.45 -5.75 -1.45
C LYS A 918 -5.20 -4.38 -2.12
N SER A 919 -4.27 -4.30 -3.07
CA SER A 919 -3.76 -3.06 -3.72
C SER A 919 -3.03 -2.05 -2.84
N SER A 920 -3.15 -2.10 -1.51
CA SER A 920 -2.63 -1.08 -0.58
C SER A 920 -1.36 -1.47 0.16
N GLU A 921 -1.06 -2.77 0.26
CA GLU A 921 0.10 -3.31 0.98
C GLU A 921 1.00 -4.10 0.03
N LEU A 922 2.28 -4.23 0.35
CA LEU A 922 3.22 -5.16 -0.28
C LEU A 922 3.45 -6.36 0.64
N GLN A 923 3.43 -7.55 0.07
CA GLN A 923 4.05 -8.72 0.67
C GLN A 923 5.42 -8.93 0.05
N ARG A 924 6.45 -9.08 0.89
CA ARG A 924 7.73 -9.64 0.48
C ARG A 924 7.81 -11.06 0.95
N SER A 925 7.84 -12.00 0.02
CA SER A 925 8.16 -13.40 0.27
C SER A 925 9.54 -13.73 -0.29
N THR A 926 10.17 -14.79 0.20
CA THR A 926 11.47 -15.23 -0.30
C THR A 926 11.53 -16.74 -0.44
N VAL A 927 12.33 -17.20 -1.39
CA VAL A 927 12.76 -18.60 -1.49
C VAL A 927 14.20 -18.81 -1.01
N ASN A 928 14.85 -17.76 -0.50
CA ASN A 928 16.24 -17.78 -0.08
C ASN A 928 16.34 -17.64 1.44
N PHE A 929 17.09 -18.56 2.07
CA PHE A 929 17.20 -18.68 3.52
C PHE A 929 17.71 -17.40 4.21
N ASN A 930 18.60 -16.65 3.56
CA ASN A 930 19.22 -15.46 4.15
C ASN A 930 18.28 -14.23 4.18
N PHE A 931 17.15 -14.28 3.47
CA PHE A 931 16.22 -13.16 3.31
C PHE A 931 14.90 -13.38 4.07
N ARG A 932 14.86 -14.35 4.98
CA ARG A 932 13.66 -14.68 5.77
C ARG A 932 13.18 -13.51 6.61
N GLY A 933 11.86 -13.45 6.83
CA GLY A 933 11.17 -12.46 7.68
C GLY A 933 11.51 -12.61 9.16
N TRP A 934 10.53 -12.37 10.03
CA TRP A 934 10.67 -12.55 11.48
C TRP A 934 10.96 -13.99 11.95
N SER A 935 11.02 -14.97 11.04
CA SER A 935 11.15 -16.37 11.42
C SER A 935 12.52 -16.64 12.05
N CYS A 936 12.46 -17.00 13.34
CA CYS A 936 13.60 -17.32 14.20
C CYS A 936 14.70 -18.10 13.46
N ALA A 937 15.94 -17.71 13.76
CA ALA A 937 17.08 -18.61 13.70
C ALA A 937 16.66 -20.01 14.18
N PRO A 938 17.18 -21.11 13.58
CA PRO A 938 16.88 -22.44 14.07
C PRO A 938 17.14 -22.47 15.57
N LYS A 939 16.14 -22.88 16.36
CA LYS A 939 16.41 -23.37 17.71
C LYS A 939 17.46 -24.45 17.54
N SER A 940 18.66 -24.17 18.02
CA SER A 940 19.72 -25.16 18.20
C SER A 940 19.21 -26.35 18.98
#